data_AF-A0A091TQG3-F1
#
_entry.id   AF-A0A091TQG3-F1
#
_cell.length_a   1.000
_cell.length_b   1.000
_cell.length_c   1.000
_cell.angle_alpha   90.00
_cell.angle_beta   90.00
_cell.angle_gamma   90.00
#
_symmetry.space_group_name_H-M   'P 1'
#
loop_
_entity.id
_entity.type
_entity.pdbx_description
1 polymer ?
#
loop_
_entity_poly.entity_id
_entity_poly.type
_entity_poly.pdbx_seq_one_letter_code
_entity_poly.pdbx_strand_id
1 'polypeptide(L)'
;RPPGQDPLLLLKTLQLLWTKKEMKKQLKEEIRRGFAGLEDPLAGLLDMLESSSDWKGKGHSLGYYITTELQLWIKEHPAVQQSGIKLQKLQARVLRILAQCPANLLDPLISIYQLHTADRNYLLGHVSHLYHKGDYKEAAILSIKLKLQPDQDVEKMCTPLLLQDKTNLVEDYVGEYPELQSKLLQILDTWCEPGFNIRDITRQYQGLSRYKPDKFNRKMLSKLVFRLLDRFNLDPALCPNVINQRHLRTLNYLFYKRFVEKTMTQENWTDHIQSTVGENRWLQGHLIQLLISYCDLSTAARWAQRCNLPKEMLPYEVADELQKLQIQERVEEAAKADNYEGSKKKDYYQLPIPRANIHFLQTWEETLQCWEKVLQPGQVVGIDMEWRPSFGMVGKPRVSLLQIALKDEVFLLDLPRLLEQAETEGEKEKLPHSIQMLYSDAAITKLGYGMSGDLSSLAATWSALKDTDKQAQGVVDLLTVDKQVDVLSQEQSYEGRGFTQPEKGLSLLVQHVLGKPLDKTEQLSNWEKRPLREEQILYAASDAYCLLEIYEKLCKDPVSFGLSSDLTESLVGKPSIKPRAKKQLSKQELPSPSGQQCKGSKKETSCPPAPISPKEFSVVCDNMLQGLGRYLRCLGVDVRMLENEDDHRKAAEIARQDGRVILTSGLPYQTLQSQVAEGRCFSVNCSEKAKEQALQVLKHFNVQVSLADIFSRCQ
;
A
#
# COMPACT_ATOMS: atom_id res chain seq x y z
N ARG A 1 -40.66 -49.89 -28.22
CA ARG A 1 -39.90 -48.62 -28.29
C ARG A 1 -38.78 -48.84 -29.29
N PRO A 2 -38.52 -47.94 -30.25
CA PRO A 2 -37.31 -48.02 -31.05
C PRO A 2 -36.09 -47.99 -30.12
N PRO A 3 -34.96 -48.64 -30.47
CA PRO A 3 -33.76 -48.59 -29.66
C PRO A 3 -33.35 -47.12 -29.48
N GLY A 4 -33.11 -46.70 -28.24
CA GLY A 4 -32.65 -45.34 -27.95
C GLY A 4 -31.42 -44.96 -28.78
N GLN A 5 -31.30 -43.68 -29.12
CA GLN A 5 -30.13 -43.19 -29.84
C GLN A 5 -28.87 -43.37 -28.97
N ASP A 6 -27.75 -43.84 -29.56
CA ASP A 6 -26.47 -44.01 -28.85
C ASP A 6 -25.83 -42.64 -28.55
N PRO A 7 -25.55 -42.29 -27.27
CA PRO A 7 -24.88 -41.04 -26.89
C PRO A 7 -23.54 -40.78 -27.61
N LEU A 8 -22.77 -41.83 -27.90
CA LEU A 8 -21.46 -41.68 -28.55
C LEU A 8 -21.59 -41.43 -30.06
N LEU A 9 -22.63 -41.99 -30.69
CA LEU A 9 -22.95 -41.70 -32.08
C LEU A 9 -23.46 -40.26 -32.24
N LEU A 10 -24.26 -39.79 -31.28
CA LEU A 10 -24.67 -38.39 -31.21
C LEU A 10 -23.44 -37.47 -31.04
N LEU A 11 -22.50 -37.81 -30.17
CA LEU A 11 -21.27 -37.02 -29.97
C LEU A 11 -20.46 -36.88 -31.26
N LYS A 12 -20.25 -37.98 -32.00
CA LYS A 12 -19.54 -37.95 -33.30
C LYS A 12 -20.22 -37.03 -34.31
N THR A 13 -21.56 -37.05 -34.34
CA THR A 13 -22.36 -36.17 -35.20
C THR A 13 -22.16 -34.70 -34.81
N LEU A 14 -22.22 -34.39 -33.53
CA LEU A 14 -22.02 -33.04 -33.01
C LEU A 14 -20.58 -32.53 -33.21
N GLN A 15 -19.58 -33.40 -33.08
CA GLN A 15 -18.17 -33.08 -33.39
C GLN A 15 -17.97 -32.73 -34.86
N LEU A 16 -18.65 -33.44 -35.77
CA LEU A 16 -18.60 -33.17 -37.20
C LEU A 16 -19.27 -31.84 -37.56
N LEU A 17 -20.38 -31.49 -36.90
CA LEU A 17 -21.04 -30.19 -37.06
C LEU A 17 -20.19 -29.04 -36.47
N TRP A 18 -19.54 -29.28 -35.32
CA TRP A 18 -18.65 -28.33 -34.67
C TRP A 18 -17.42 -28.00 -35.53
N THR A 19 -16.80 -29.01 -36.14
CA THR A 19 -15.62 -28.84 -37.01
C THR A 19 -15.93 -28.09 -38.30
N LYS A 20 -17.15 -28.20 -38.82
CA LYS A 20 -17.62 -27.46 -40.00
C LYS A 20 -17.94 -25.97 -39.75
N LYS A 21 -17.82 -25.48 -38.50
CA LYS A 21 -18.21 -24.11 -38.09
C LYS A 21 -19.63 -23.71 -38.55
N GLU A 22 -20.55 -24.67 -38.61
CA GLU A 22 -21.93 -24.40 -39.02
C GLU A 22 -22.64 -23.48 -38.00
N MET A 23 -23.67 -22.76 -38.46
CA MET A 23 -24.40 -21.75 -37.69
C MET A 23 -24.82 -22.28 -36.30
N LYS A 24 -24.54 -21.52 -35.23
CA LYS A 24 -24.86 -21.88 -33.83
C LYS A 24 -26.29 -22.39 -33.62
N LYS A 25 -27.25 -21.92 -34.43
CA LYS A 25 -28.66 -22.30 -34.38
C LYS A 25 -28.89 -23.78 -34.77
N GLN A 26 -28.23 -24.26 -35.82
CA GLN A 26 -28.38 -25.64 -36.31
C GLN A 26 -27.77 -26.64 -35.32
N LEU A 27 -26.60 -26.31 -34.76
CA LEU A 27 -25.97 -27.11 -33.70
C LEU A 27 -26.88 -27.22 -32.46
N LYS A 28 -27.49 -26.11 -32.05
CA LYS A 28 -28.45 -26.08 -30.93
C LYS A 28 -29.66 -26.99 -31.17
N GLU A 29 -30.24 -26.92 -32.35
CA GLU A 29 -31.41 -27.73 -32.72
C GLU A 29 -31.07 -29.23 -32.74
N GLU A 30 -29.91 -29.61 -33.27
CA GLU A 30 -29.44 -31.00 -33.26
C GLU A 30 -29.11 -31.51 -31.85
N ILE A 31 -28.52 -30.68 -30.98
CA ILE A 31 -28.28 -31.06 -29.57
C ILE A 31 -29.62 -31.35 -28.86
N ARG A 32 -30.60 -30.46 -29.00
CA ARG A 32 -31.92 -30.61 -28.38
C ARG A 32 -32.66 -31.84 -28.93
N ARG A 33 -32.62 -32.06 -30.24
CA ARG A 33 -33.22 -33.25 -30.88
C ARG A 33 -32.54 -34.54 -30.42
N GLY A 34 -31.21 -34.53 -30.35
CA GLY A 34 -30.41 -35.66 -29.89
C GLY A 34 -30.75 -36.05 -28.45
N PHE A 35 -30.81 -35.08 -27.52
CA PHE A 35 -31.18 -35.35 -26.13
C PHE A 35 -32.61 -35.88 -25.98
N ALA A 36 -33.56 -35.40 -26.78
CA ALA A 36 -34.93 -35.93 -26.79
C ALA A 36 -35.01 -37.40 -27.28
N GLY A 37 -34.02 -37.86 -28.05
CA GLY A 37 -33.92 -39.23 -28.56
C GLY A 37 -33.15 -40.21 -27.66
N LEU A 38 -32.53 -39.73 -26.57
CA LEU A 38 -31.79 -40.58 -25.61
C LEU A 38 -32.75 -41.21 -24.59
N GLU A 39 -32.49 -42.46 -24.22
CA GLU A 39 -33.22 -43.14 -23.13
C GLU A 39 -32.94 -42.51 -21.75
N ASP A 40 -31.70 -42.10 -21.52
CA ASP A 40 -31.27 -41.37 -20.32
C ASP A 40 -30.37 -40.19 -20.72
N PRO A 41 -30.94 -38.98 -20.88
CA PRO A 41 -30.18 -37.79 -21.27
C PRO A 41 -29.09 -37.39 -20.26
N LEU A 42 -29.27 -37.69 -18.98
CA LEU A 42 -28.31 -37.35 -17.92
C LEU A 42 -27.13 -38.31 -17.91
N ALA A 43 -27.36 -39.61 -18.07
CA ALA A 43 -26.30 -40.60 -18.24
C ALA A 43 -25.56 -40.39 -19.57
N GLY A 44 -26.30 -40.11 -20.64
CA GLY A 44 -25.74 -39.86 -21.96
C GLY A 44 -24.78 -38.67 -21.99
N LEU A 45 -25.08 -37.59 -21.27
CA LEU A 45 -24.13 -36.48 -21.12
C LEU A 45 -22.82 -36.93 -20.46
N LEU A 46 -22.88 -37.76 -19.40
CA LEU A 46 -21.66 -38.27 -18.76
C LEU A 46 -20.88 -39.18 -19.71
N ASP A 47 -21.55 -40.04 -20.48
CA ASP A 47 -20.90 -40.89 -21.48
C ASP A 47 -20.16 -40.05 -22.54
N MET A 48 -20.77 -38.93 -22.97
CA MET A 48 -20.15 -37.98 -23.91
C MET A 48 -18.95 -37.23 -23.31
N LEU A 49 -19.03 -36.84 -22.04
CA LEU A 49 -17.94 -36.15 -21.34
C LEU A 49 -16.80 -37.11 -20.95
N GLU A 50 -17.09 -38.34 -20.57
CA GLU A 50 -16.05 -39.34 -20.25
C GLU A 50 -15.28 -39.79 -21.49
N SER A 51 -15.92 -39.84 -22.65
CA SER A 51 -15.33 -40.32 -23.91
C SER A 51 -14.53 -39.28 -24.69
N SER A 52 -14.74 -37.98 -24.44
CA SER A 52 -14.01 -36.90 -25.10
C SER A 52 -13.11 -36.15 -24.12
N SER A 53 -11.89 -35.80 -24.53
CA SER A 53 -11.03 -34.86 -23.77
C SER A 53 -11.19 -33.40 -24.22
N ASP A 54 -12.06 -33.16 -25.21
CA ASP A 54 -12.20 -31.90 -25.94
C ASP A 54 -12.73 -30.75 -25.08
N TRP A 55 -13.26 -31.04 -23.89
CA TRP A 55 -13.70 -30.05 -22.91
C TRP A 55 -12.63 -29.59 -21.92
N LYS A 56 -11.43 -30.19 -21.93
CA LYS A 56 -10.33 -29.83 -21.00
C LYS A 56 -9.58 -28.53 -21.36
N GLY A 57 -9.94 -27.88 -22.47
CA GLY A 57 -9.35 -26.61 -22.91
C GLY A 57 -9.97 -25.36 -22.27
N LYS A 58 -9.27 -24.22 -22.30
CA LYS A 58 -9.81 -22.92 -21.88
C LYS A 58 -10.76 -22.36 -22.94
N GLY A 59 -12.08 -22.26 -22.65
CA GLY A 59 -13.05 -21.56 -23.49
C GLY A 59 -14.41 -22.26 -23.65
N HIS A 60 -15.20 -21.79 -24.63
CA HIS A 60 -16.48 -22.38 -25.04
C HIS A 60 -16.24 -23.64 -25.90
N SER A 61 -15.82 -24.72 -25.25
CA SER A 61 -15.67 -26.03 -25.89
C SER A 61 -17.01 -26.61 -26.35
N LEU A 62 -16.97 -27.59 -27.25
CA LEU A 62 -18.16 -28.34 -27.64
C LEU A 62 -18.86 -28.96 -26.42
N GLY A 63 -18.09 -29.49 -25.46
CA GLY A 63 -18.64 -30.00 -24.20
C GLY A 63 -19.38 -28.92 -23.41
N TYR A 64 -18.83 -27.70 -23.30
CA TYR A 64 -19.53 -26.57 -22.67
C TYR A 64 -20.86 -26.25 -23.36
N TYR A 65 -20.89 -26.27 -24.68
CA TYR A 65 -22.11 -25.98 -25.44
C TYR A 65 -23.18 -27.07 -25.24
N ILE A 66 -22.77 -28.34 -25.30
CA ILE A 66 -23.65 -29.50 -25.04
C ILE A 66 -24.21 -29.45 -23.62
N THR A 67 -23.37 -29.22 -22.61
CA THR A 67 -23.81 -29.15 -21.20
C THR A 67 -24.74 -27.97 -20.96
N THR A 68 -24.46 -26.80 -21.53
CA THR A 68 -25.29 -25.60 -21.34
C THR A 68 -26.66 -25.75 -22.01
N GLU A 69 -26.71 -26.30 -23.22
CA GLU A 69 -27.98 -26.56 -23.90
C GLU A 69 -28.80 -27.66 -23.20
N LEU A 70 -28.15 -28.69 -22.64
CA LEU A 70 -28.86 -29.66 -21.80
C LEU A 70 -29.45 -28.99 -20.56
N GLN A 71 -28.69 -28.12 -19.88
CA GLN A 71 -29.18 -27.38 -18.72
C GLN A 71 -30.45 -26.56 -19.05
N LEU A 72 -30.47 -25.89 -20.20
CA LEU A 72 -31.64 -25.15 -20.67
C LEU A 72 -32.80 -26.08 -21.03
N TRP A 73 -32.52 -27.19 -21.71
CA TRP A 73 -33.52 -28.15 -22.12
C TRP A 73 -34.20 -28.86 -20.93
N ILE A 74 -33.45 -29.18 -19.87
CA ILE A 74 -33.99 -29.74 -18.62
C ILE A 74 -34.95 -28.76 -17.94
N LYS A 75 -34.67 -27.44 -17.97
CA LYS A 75 -35.60 -26.43 -17.44
C LYS A 75 -36.93 -26.41 -18.21
N GLU A 76 -36.89 -26.68 -19.52
CA GLU A 76 -38.09 -26.80 -20.36
C GLU A 76 -38.79 -28.17 -20.17
N HIS A 77 -38.11 -29.19 -19.64
CA HIS A 77 -38.60 -30.58 -19.50
C HIS A 77 -38.26 -31.18 -18.11
N PRO A 78 -38.89 -30.71 -17.02
CA PRO A 78 -38.55 -31.12 -15.65
C PRO A 78 -38.78 -32.62 -15.36
N ALA A 79 -39.61 -33.31 -16.16
CA ALA A 79 -39.87 -34.75 -16.02
C ALA A 79 -38.63 -35.64 -16.27
N VAL A 80 -37.58 -35.11 -16.90
CA VAL A 80 -36.31 -35.82 -17.15
C VAL A 80 -35.42 -35.88 -15.90
N GLN A 81 -35.70 -35.04 -14.90
CA GLN A 81 -34.94 -35.01 -13.67
C GLN A 81 -35.06 -36.34 -12.91
N GLN A 82 -33.93 -36.98 -12.62
CA GLN A 82 -33.91 -38.24 -11.87
C GLN A 82 -33.92 -38.00 -10.36
N SER A 83 -34.45 -38.97 -9.61
CA SER A 83 -34.48 -38.97 -8.14
C SER A 83 -34.08 -40.33 -7.57
N GLY A 84 -33.76 -40.36 -6.26
CA GLY A 84 -33.39 -41.58 -5.55
C GLY A 84 -32.04 -42.19 -5.98
N ILE A 85 -31.96 -43.53 -5.99
CA ILE A 85 -30.70 -44.28 -6.20
C ILE A 85 -30.08 -43.99 -7.58
N LYS A 86 -30.88 -43.73 -8.62
CA LYS A 86 -30.37 -43.43 -9.95
C LYS A 86 -29.61 -42.10 -9.97
N LEU A 87 -30.15 -41.07 -9.32
CA LEU A 87 -29.47 -39.77 -9.17
C LEU A 87 -28.16 -39.93 -8.39
N GLN A 88 -28.15 -40.68 -7.28
CA GLN A 88 -26.93 -40.91 -6.49
C GLN A 88 -25.81 -41.56 -7.32
N LYS A 89 -26.14 -42.54 -8.18
CA LYS A 89 -25.17 -43.15 -9.10
C LYS A 89 -24.61 -42.15 -10.12
N LEU A 90 -25.45 -41.27 -10.66
CA LEU A 90 -25.03 -40.20 -11.57
C LEU A 90 -24.17 -39.14 -10.85
N GLN A 91 -24.52 -38.77 -9.62
CA GLN A 91 -23.74 -37.86 -8.78
C GLN A 91 -22.34 -38.42 -8.49
N ALA A 92 -22.25 -39.69 -8.11
CA ALA A 92 -20.96 -40.37 -7.92
C ALA A 92 -20.10 -40.40 -9.20
N ARG A 93 -20.75 -40.49 -10.36
CA ARG A 93 -20.09 -40.50 -11.67
C ARG A 93 -19.59 -39.11 -12.07
N VAL A 94 -20.41 -38.07 -11.92
CA VAL A 94 -20.01 -36.69 -12.26
C VAL A 94 -18.89 -36.17 -11.36
N LEU A 95 -18.86 -36.51 -10.06
CA LEU A 95 -17.78 -36.08 -9.16
C LEU A 95 -16.40 -36.52 -9.66
N ARG A 96 -16.27 -37.71 -10.25
CA ARG A 96 -15.00 -38.18 -10.82
C ARG A 96 -14.48 -37.31 -11.97
N ILE A 97 -15.39 -36.63 -12.66
CA ILE A 97 -15.08 -35.77 -13.81
C ILE A 97 -14.81 -34.33 -13.35
N LEU A 98 -15.49 -33.85 -12.30
CA LEU A 98 -15.37 -32.45 -11.81
C LEU A 98 -13.93 -32.02 -11.52
N ALA A 99 -13.09 -32.93 -11.03
CA ALA A 99 -11.68 -32.70 -10.76
C ALA A 99 -10.89 -32.19 -11.97
N GLN A 100 -11.33 -32.54 -13.18
CA GLN A 100 -10.64 -32.24 -14.43
C GLN A 100 -11.37 -31.16 -15.24
N CYS A 101 -12.55 -30.73 -14.78
CA CYS A 101 -13.40 -29.79 -15.50
C CYS A 101 -12.89 -28.35 -15.39
N PRO A 102 -12.96 -27.56 -16.48
CA PRO A 102 -12.75 -26.13 -16.40
C PRO A 102 -13.88 -25.46 -15.61
N ALA A 103 -13.58 -24.31 -14.99
CA ALA A 103 -14.50 -23.62 -14.07
C ALA A 103 -15.86 -23.26 -14.68
N ASN A 104 -15.94 -23.03 -15.99
CA ASN A 104 -17.19 -22.72 -16.71
C ASN A 104 -18.14 -23.93 -16.83
N LEU A 105 -17.64 -25.16 -16.68
CA LEU A 105 -18.45 -26.38 -16.69
C LEU A 105 -18.95 -26.78 -15.30
N LEU A 106 -18.33 -26.28 -14.23
CA LEU A 106 -18.69 -26.64 -12.86
C LEU A 106 -20.14 -26.24 -12.53
N ASP A 107 -20.53 -24.99 -12.77
CA ASP A 107 -21.88 -24.51 -12.41
C ASP A 107 -23.00 -25.24 -13.17
N PRO A 108 -22.92 -25.44 -14.50
CA PRO A 108 -23.90 -26.25 -15.23
C PRO A 108 -23.99 -27.69 -14.70
N LEU A 109 -22.86 -28.36 -14.43
CA LEU A 109 -22.86 -29.73 -13.93
C LEU A 109 -23.44 -29.84 -12.50
N ILE A 110 -23.09 -28.91 -11.61
CA ILE A 110 -23.67 -28.83 -10.26
C ILE A 110 -25.20 -28.67 -10.33
N SER A 111 -25.69 -27.87 -11.27
CA SER A 111 -27.12 -27.65 -11.49
C SER A 111 -27.82 -28.87 -12.09
N ILE A 112 -27.29 -29.46 -13.16
CA ILE A 112 -27.90 -30.60 -13.87
C ILE A 112 -28.04 -31.81 -12.94
N TYR A 113 -26.97 -32.15 -12.20
CA TYR A 113 -26.93 -33.31 -11.32
C TYR A 113 -27.34 -33.00 -9.88
N GLN A 114 -27.85 -31.79 -9.62
CA GLN A 114 -28.33 -31.34 -8.30
C GLN A 114 -27.33 -31.66 -7.18
N LEU A 115 -26.05 -31.34 -7.35
CA LEU A 115 -25.03 -31.75 -6.38
C LEU A 115 -25.22 -31.14 -4.99
N HIS A 116 -26.03 -30.08 -4.86
CA HIS A 116 -26.45 -29.51 -3.58
C HIS A 116 -27.36 -30.45 -2.76
N THR A 117 -28.02 -31.44 -3.39
CA THR A 117 -28.86 -32.45 -2.72
C THR A 117 -28.12 -33.76 -2.44
N ALA A 118 -26.87 -33.88 -2.89
CA ALA A 118 -26.05 -35.05 -2.65
C ALA A 118 -25.67 -35.18 -1.16
N ASP A 119 -25.34 -36.40 -0.73
CA ASP A 119 -24.86 -36.65 0.63
C ASP A 119 -23.60 -35.81 0.92
N ARG A 120 -23.70 -34.96 1.94
CA ARG A 120 -22.65 -34.04 2.35
C ARG A 120 -21.35 -34.77 2.71
N ASN A 121 -21.43 -35.95 3.33
CA ASN A 121 -20.26 -36.75 3.68
C ASN A 121 -19.52 -37.25 2.45
N TYR A 122 -20.27 -37.62 1.40
CA TYR A 122 -19.70 -38.08 0.14
C TYR A 122 -19.01 -36.94 -0.62
N LEU A 123 -19.60 -35.73 -0.60
CA LEU A 123 -18.98 -34.53 -1.17
C LEU A 123 -17.69 -34.15 -0.43
N LEU A 124 -17.70 -34.18 0.91
CA LEU A 124 -16.50 -33.93 1.72
C LEU A 124 -15.41 -34.99 1.48
N GLY A 125 -15.78 -36.26 1.34
CA GLY A 125 -14.87 -37.33 0.96
C GLY A 125 -14.21 -37.08 -0.39
N HIS A 126 -14.95 -36.55 -1.37
CA HIS A 126 -14.38 -36.18 -2.66
C HIS A 126 -13.43 -34.99 -2.58
N VAL A 127 -13.78 -33.94 -1.84
CA VAL A 127 -12.88 -32.80 -1.60
C VAL A 127 -11.59 -33.26 -0.91
N SER A 128 -11.70 -34.15 0.08
CA SER A 128 -10.55 -34.76 0.74
C SER A 128 -9.69 -35.55 -0.26
N HIS A 129 -10.29 -36.29 -1.18
CA HIS A 129 -9.54 -36.98 -2.24
C HIS A 129 -8.75 -36.00 -3.13
N LEU A 130 -9.34 -34.88 -3.54
CA LEU A 130 -8.64 -33.84 -4.31
C LEU A 130 -7.48 -33.24 -3.53
N TYR A 131 -7.68 -32.97 -2.24
CA TYR A 131 -6.63 -32.48 -1.34
C TYR A 131 -5.43 -33.43 -1.30
N HIS A 132 -5.66 -34.73 -1.09
CA HIS A 132 -4.59 -35.73 -1.05
C HIS A 132 -3.89 -35.94 -2.39
N LYS A 133 -4.52 -35.56 -3.51
CA LYS A 133 -3.91 -35.60 -4.84
C LYS A 133 -3.03 -34.37 -5.13
N GLY A 134 -3.12 -33.32 -4.30
CA GLY A 134 -2.46 -32.03 -4.52
C GLY A 134 -3.24 -31.04 -5.38
N ASP A 135 -4.50 -31.37 -5.73
CA ASP A 135 -5.41 -30.53 -6.53
C ASP A 135 -6.12 -29.49 -5.64
N TYR A 136 -5.34 -28.72 -4.89
CA TYR A 136 -5.84 -27.81 -3.83
C TYR A 136 -6.80 -26.73 -4.34
N LYS A 137 -6.57 -26.23 -5.57
CA LYS A 137 -7.40 -25.18 -6.17
C LYS A 137 -8.79 -25.71 -6.50
N GLU A 138 -8.83 -26.89 -7.11
CA GLU A 138 -10.05 -27.57 -7.51
C GLU A 138 -10.85 -27.96 -6.26
N ALA A 139 -10.18 -28.45 -5.21
CA ALA A 139 -10.76 -28.72 -3.91
C ALA A 139 -11.45 -27.46 -3.32
N ALA A 140 -10.74 -26.33 -3.27
CA ALA A 140 -11.29 -25.09 -2.73
C ALA A 140 -12.44 -24.50 -3.57
N ILE A 141 -12.34 -24.50 -4.90
CA ILE A 141 -13.42 -24.04 -5.78
C ILE A 141 -14.67 -24.88 -5.57
N LEU A 142 -14.53 -26.21 -5.48
CA LEU A 142 -15.65 -27.11 -5.24
C LEU A 142 -16.29 -26.85 -3.87
N SER A 143 -15.47 -26.66 -2.84
CA SER A 143 -15.95 -26.29 -1.50
C SER A 143 -16.76 -25.00 -1.52
N ILE A 144 -16.29 -23.95 -2.23
CA ILE A 144 -17.00 -22.68 -2.37
C ILE A 144 -18.36 -22.88 -3.06
N LYS A 145 -18.36 -23.56 -4.21
CA LYS A 145 -19.57 -23.74 -5.02
C LYS A 145 -20.63 -24.59 -4.33
N LEU A 146 -20.21 -25.56 -3.53
CA LEU A 146 -21.11 -26.46 -2.79
C LEU A 146 -21.35 -26.05 -1.33
N LYS A 147 -20.81 -24.90 -0.90
CA LYS A 147 -20.94 -24.37 0.47
C LYS A 147 -20.51 -25.38 1.54
N LEU A 148 -19.34 -26.00 1.33
CA LEU A 148 -18.76 -27.04 2.21
C LEU A 148 -17.69 -26.48 3.16
N GLN A 149 -17.37 -25.18 3.09
CA GLN A 149 -16.26 -24.58 3.83
C GLN A 149 -16.36 -24.73 5.37
N PRO A 150 -17.54 -24.64 6.02
CA PRO A 150 -17.64 -24.77 7.47
C PRO A 150 -17.23 -26.14 8.03
N ASP A 151 -17.35 -27.20 7.23
CA ASP A 151 -17.03 -28.58 7.62
C ASP A 151 -15.57 -28.96 7.31
N GLN A 152 -14.78 -27.99 6.86
CA GLN A 152 -13.41 -28.21 6.41
C GLN A 152 -12.41 -27.46 7.29
N ASP A 153 -11.22 -28.03 7.37
CA ASP A 153 -10.09 -27.45 8.06
C ASP A 153 -9.51 -26.29 7.23
N VAL A 154 -9.68 -25.06 7.75
CA VAL A 154 -9.25 -23.82 7.09
C VAL A 154 -7.75 -23.83 6.85
N GLU A 155 -6.95 -24.32 7.79
CA GLU A 155 -5.50 -24.36 7.67
C GLU A 155 -5.10 -25.27 6.52
N LYS A 156 -5.64 -26.49 6.47
CA LYS A 156 -5.35 -27.45 5.40
C LYS A 156 -5.77 -26.91 4.03
N MET A 157 -6.91 -26.24 3.93
CA MET A 157 -7.41 -25.76 2.64
C MET A 157 -6.74 -24.48 2.17
N CYS A 158 -6.46 -23.53 3.06
CA CYS A 158 -5.96 -22.20 2.70
C CYS A 158 -4.43 -22.12 2.60
N THR A 159 -3.70 -22.81 3.50
CA THR A 159 -2.24 -22.81 3.51
C THR A 159 -1.61 -23.16 2.14
N PRO A 160 -1.97 -24.27 1.47
CA PRO A 160 -1.36 -24.61 0.18
C PRO A 160 -1.69 -23.59 -0.92
N LEU A 161 -2.86 -22.95 -0.86
CA LEU A 161 -3.24 -21.89 -1.80
C LEU A 161 -2.45 -20.61 -1.59
N LEU A 162 -2.21 -20.22 -0.34
CA LEU A 162 -1.35 -19.09 0.02
C LEU A 162 0.09 -19.31 -0.48
N LEU A 163 0.62 -20.52 -0.30
CA LEU A 163 1.95 -20.90 -0.80
C LEU A 163 2.03 -20.89 -2.34
N GLN A 164 0.90 -21.10 -3.03
CA GLN A 164 0.78 -21.02 -4.49
C GLN A 164 0.48 -19.60 -5.03
N ASP A 165 0.49 -18.57 -4.18
CA ASP A 165 0.15 -17.18 -4.54
C ASP A 165 -1.30 -17.02 -5.06
N LYS A 166 -2.22 -17.86 -4.56
CA LYS A 166 -3.66 -17.84 -4.89
C LYS A 166 -4.48 -17.14 -3.82
N THR A 167 -4.01 -15.97 -3.35
CA THR A 167 -4.66 -15.22 -2.26
C THR A 167 -6.11 -14.86 -2.54
N ASN A 168 -6.45 -14.48 -3.78
CA ASN A 168 -7.83 -14.16 -4.15
C ASN A 168 -8.79 -15.33 -3.89
N LEU A 169 -8.36 -16.57 -4.19
CA LEU A 169 -9.19 -17.76 -3.94
C LEU A 169 -9.36 -18.05 -2.45
N VAL A 170 -8.34 -17.75 -1.64
CA VAL A 170 -8.41 -17.86 -0.17
C VAL A 170 -9.38 -16.83 0.39
N GLU A 171 -9.31 -15.60 -0.11
CA GLU A 171 -10.25 -14.53 0.26
C GLU A 171 -11.70 -14.90 -0.11
N ASP A 172 -11.91 -15.46 -1.31
CA ASP A 172 -13.23 -15.97 -1.73
C ASP A 172 -13.68 -17.16 -0.86
N TYR A 173 -12.76 -18.03 -0.44
CA TYR A 173 -13.05 -19.21 0.37
C TYR A 173 -13.62 -18.85 1.76
N VAL A 174 -13.01 -17.86 2.43
CA VAL A 174 -13.45 -17.39 3.76
C VAL A 174 -14.48 -16.27 3.69
N GLY A 175 -14.70 -15.66 2.52
CA GLY A 175 -15.44 -14.40 2.36
C GLY A 175 -16.87 -14.41 2.94
N GLU A 176 -17.60 -15.51 2.81
CA GLU A 176 -18.99 -15.61 3.33
C GLU A 176 -19.07 -16.00 4.82
N TYR A 177 -17.94 -16.33 5.48
CA TYR A 177 -17.94 -16.95 6.81
C TYR A 177 -17.02 -16.22 7.81
N PRO A 178 -17.57 -15.37 8.70
CA PRO A 178 -16.78 -14.62 9.69
C PRO A 178 -15.87 -15.49 10.57
N GLU A 179 -16.34 -16.67 10.98
CA GLU A 179 -15.53 -17.61 11.77
C GLU A 179 -14.28 -18.09 11.03
N LEU A 180 -14.39 -18.32 9.71
CA LEU A 180 -13.26 -18.75 8.89
C LEU A 180 -12.30 -17.59 8.62
N GLN A 181 -12.80 -16.36 8.51
CA GLN A 181 -11.98 -15.15 8.40
C GLN A 181 -11.10 -14.97 9.64
N SER A 182 -11.69 -15.07 10.84
CA SER A 182 -10.95 -15.00 12.11
C SER A 182 -9.93 -16.13 12.24
N LYS A 183 -10.32 -17.38 11.92
CA LYS A 183 -9.39 -18.54 11.94
C LYS A 183 -8.22 -18.35 10.97
N LEU A 184 -8.47 -17.89 9.74
CA LEU A 184 -7.42 -17.61 8.76
C LEU A 184 -6.42 -16.58 9.29
N LEU A 185 -6.91 -15.50 9.90
CA LEU A 185 -6.06 -14.46 10.46
C LEU A 185 -5.21 -14.96 11.64
N GLN A 186 -5.79 -15.78 12.53
CA GLN A 186 -5.05 -16.42 13.62
C GLN A 186 -3.93 -17.33 13.07
N ILE A 187 -4.21 -18.14 12.04
CA ILE A 187 -3.21 -18.98 11.38
C ILE A 187 -2.08 -18.12 10.81
N LEU A 188 -2.42 -17.06 10.05
CA LEU A 188 -1.42 -16.14 9.50
C LEU A 188 -0.61 -15.41 10.59
N ASP A 189 -1.20 -15.18 11.75
CA ASP A 189 -0.51 -14.57 12.88
C ASP A 189 0.51 -15.51 13.52
N THR A 190 0.23 -16.81 13.63
CA THR A 190 1.23 -17.81 14.09
C THR A 190 2.47 -17.85 13.19
N TRP A 191 2.31 -17.56 11.89
CA TRP A 191 3.43 -17.49 10.95
C TRP A 191 4.28 -16.22 11.15
N CYS A 192 3.80 -15.27 11.95
CA CYS A 192 4.53 -14.09 12.41
C CYS A 192 5.31 -14.34 13.71
N GLU A 193 5.40 -15.56 14.23
CA GLU A 193 6.19 -15.82 15.44
C GLU A 193 7.71 -15.75 15.20
N PRO A 194 8.50 -15.31 16.19
CA PRO A 194 9.95 -15.41 16.15
C PRO A 194 10.40 -16.88 16.05
N GLY A 195 11.07 -17.23 14.95
CA GLY A 195 11.57 -18.60 14.71
C GLY A 195 10.75 -19.39 13.70
N PHE A 196 9.56 -18.91 13.31
CA PHE A 196 8.77 -19.55 12.27
C PHE A 196 9.52 -19.63 10.93
N ASN A 197 9.54 -20.82 10.32
CA ASN A 197 10.13 -21.09 9.04
C ASN A 197 9.11 -21.72 8.09
N ILE A 198 8.77 -20.99 7.03
CA ILE A 198 7.79 -21.42 6.02
C ILE A 198 8.18 -22.72 5.30
N ARG A 199 9.47 -23.08 5.30
CA ARG A 199 9.95 -24.35 4.72
C ARG A 199 9.40 -25.56 5.48
N ASP A 200 9.14 -25.43 6.78
CA ASP A 200 8.63 -26.53 7.61
C ASP A 200 7.18 -26.85 7.25
N ILE A 201 6.36 -25.83 6.98
CA ILE A 201 5.00 -26.01 6.46
C ILE A 201 5.02 -26.55 5.03
N THR A 202 5.87 -26.01 4.16
CA THR A 202 5.90 -26.39 2.73
C THR A 202 6.16 -27.90 2.52
N ARG A 203 6.90 -28.53 3.44
CA ARG A 203 7.20 -29.98 3.42
C ARG A 203 5.98 -30.86 3.69
N GLN A 204 4.94 -30.35 4.34
CA GLN A 204 3.76 -31.11 4.74
C GLN A 204 2.77 -31.30 3.57
N TYR A 205 2.93 -30.55 2.47
CA TYR A 205 1.98 -30.53 1.36
C TYR A 205 2.59 -31.13 0.08
N GLN A 206 1.81 -32.00 -0.57
CA GLN A 206 2.20 -32.71 -1.78
C GLN A 206 2.37 -31.73 -2.97
N GLY A 207 3.47 -31.86 -3.71
CA GLY A 207 3.75 -31.04 -4.89
C GLY A 207 4.27 -29.63 -4.61
N LEU A 208 4.29 -29.18 -3.35
CA LEU A 208 4.77 -27.85 -2.96
C LEU A 208 6.26 -27.77 -2.62
N SER A 209 6.96 -28.91 -2.48
CA SER A 209 8.41 -28.95 -2.24
C SER A 209 9.27 -28.29 -3.34
N ARG A 210 8.72 -28.11 -4.54
CA ARG A 210 9.37 -27.45 -5.69
C ARG A 210 9.13 -25.94 -5.74
N TYR A 211 8.18 -25.42 -4.96
CA TYR A 211 7.88 -23.99 -4.92
C TYR A 211 8.96 -23.27 -4.11
N LYS A 212 9.56 -22.22 -4.68
CA LYS A 212 10.58 -21.43 -3.97
C LYS A 212 9.88 -20.55 -2.91
N PRO A 213 10.07 -20.82 -1.61
CA PRO A 213 9.40 -20.08 -0.54
C PRO A 213 9.93 -18.64 -0.37
N ASP A 214 11.01 -18.27 -1.09
CA ASP A 214 11.69 -16.99 -0.97
C ASP A 214 10.81 -15.77 -1.31
N LYS A 215 9.66 -15.99 -1.97
CA LYS A 215 8.65 -14.94 -2.21
C LYS A 215 7.80 -14.62 -0.98
N PHE A 216 7.57 -15.58 -0.09
CA PHE A 216 6.70 -15.37 1.09
C PHE A 216 7.53 -14.85 2.27
N ASN A 217 7.86 -13.55 2.24
CA ASN A 217 8.64 -12.92 3.30
C ASN A 217 7.73 -12.36 4.42
N ARG A 218 8.28 -12.19 5.64
CA ARG A 218 7.56 -11.64 6.81
C ARG A 218 6.93 -10.26 6.55
N LYS A 219 7.49 -9.45 5.66
CA LYS A 219 6.92 -8.14 5.29
C LYS A 219 5.64 -8.29 4.45
N MET A 220 5.62 -9.26 3.52
CA MET A 220 4.45 -9.57 2.69
C MET A 220 3.35 -10.21 3.52
N LEU A 221 3.69 -11.12 4.44
CA LEU A 221 2.74 -11.68 5.40
C LEU A 221 2.09 -10.60 6.25
N SER A 222 2.89 -9.69 6.82
CA SER A 222 2.37 -8.56 7.58
C SER A 222 1.41 -7.68 6.76
N LYS A 223 1.79 -7.33 5.51
CA LYS A 223 0.91 -6.58 4.60
C LYS A 223 -0.38 -7.33 4.26
N LEU A 224 -0.32 -8.65 4.11
CA LEU A 224 -1.48 -9.50 3.85
C LEU A 224 -2.44 -9.48 5.04
N VAL A 225 -1.95 -9.75 6.25
CA VAL A 225 -2.75 -9.75 7.49
C VAL A 225 -3.49 -8.42 7.67
N PHE A 226 -2.78 -7.30 7.54
CA PHE A 226 -3.40 -5.98 7.67
C PHE A 226 -4.44 -5.66 6.59
N ARG A 227 -4.22 -6.10 5.34
CA ARG A 227 -5.22 -5.94 4.27
C ARG A 227 -6.49 -6.73 4.56
N LEU A 228 -6.33 -7.93 5.12
CA LEU A 228 -7.45 -8.81 5.47
C LEU A 228 -8.22 -8.28 6.69
N LEU A 229 -7.52 -7.77 7.71
CA LEU A 229 -8.13 -7.07 8.85
C LEU A 229 -9.02 -5.90 8.39
N ASP A 230 -8.50 -5.06 7.49
CA ASP A 230 -9.24 -3.92 6.92
C ASP A 230 -10.42 -4.37 6.05
N ARG A 231 -10.20 -5.35 5.16
CA ARG A 231 -11.23 -5.87 4.25
C ARG A 231 -12.41 -6.50 4.99
N PHE A 232 -12.13 -7.26 6.05
CA PHE A 232 -13.16 -7.96 6.82
C PHE A 232 -13.64 -7.17 8.04
N ASN A 233 -13.08 -5.98 8.30
CA ASN A 233 -13.38 -5.14 9.45
C ASN A 233 -13.30 -5.91 10.78
N LEU A 234 -12.21 -6.66 10.96
CA LEU A 234 -11.97 -7.51 12.13
C LEU A 234 -11.05 -6.81 13.15
N ASP A 235 -11.22 -7.18 14.42
CA ASP A 235 -10.43 -6.62 15.52
C ASP A 235 -8.93 -6.99 15.38
N PRO A 236 -8.01 -6.01 15.34
CA PRO A 236 -6.58 -6.24 15.37
C PRO A 236 -6.10 -7.14 16.52
N ALA A 237 -6.82 -7.19 17.65
CA ALA A 237 -6.49 -8.05 18.79
C ALA A 237 -6.40 -9.56 18.43
N LEU A 238 -6.99 -9.98 17.30
CA LEU A 238 -6.87 -11.33 16.76
C LEU A 238 -5.45 -11.70 16.29
N CYS A 239 -4.60 -10.71 16.01
CA CYS A 239 -3.27 -10.91 15.45
C CYS A 239 -2.19 -10.25 16.30
N PRO A 240 -1.93 -10.74 17.54
CA PRO A 240 -0.95 -10.13 18.43
C PRO A 240 0.49 -10.21 17.90
N ASN A 241 0.89 -11.29 17.21
CA ASN A 241 2.28 -11.45 16.77
C ASN A 241 2.66 -10.45 15.68
N VAL A 242 1.81 -10.26 14.67
CA VAL A 242 2.08 -9.29 13.60
C VAL A 242 2.13 -7.85 14.14
N ILE A 243 1.30 -7.54 15.14
CA ILE A 243 1.25 -6.24 15.81
C ILE A 243 2.52 -6.04 16.64
N ASN A 244 2.91 -7.03 17.45
CA ASN A 244 4.14 -7.00 18.25
C ASN A 244 5.39 -6.83 17.37
N GLN A 245 5.50 -7.57 16.27
CA GLN A 245 6.60 -7.39 15.32
C GLN A 245 6.68 -5.97 14.75
N ARG A 246 5.52 -5.34 14.55
CA ARG A 246 5.43 -3.99 14.02
C ARG A 246 5.84 -2.96 15.05
N HIS A 247 5.32 -3.05 16.27
CA HIS A 247 5.73 -2.20 17.39
C HIS A 247 7.22 -2.36 17.67
N LEU A 248 7.79 -3.56 17.56
CA LEU A 248 9.24 -3.76 17.68
C LEU A 248 10.02 -3.03 16.59
N ARG A 249 9.53 -2.97 15.34
CA ARG A 249 10.16 -2.16 14.27
C ARG A 249 10.07 -0.67 14.57
N THR A 250 8.92 -0.20 15.03
CA THR A 250 8.73 1.18 15.47
C THR A 250 9.69 1.52 16.59
N LEU A 251 9.81 0.66 17.61
CA LEU A 251 10.71 0.80 18.73
C LEU A 251 12.16 0.96 18.25
N ASN A 252 12.64 0.05 17.39
CA ASN A 252 13.99 0.15 16.81
C ASN A 252 14.20 1.45 16.02
N TYR A 253 13.20 1.88 15.25
CA TYR A 253 13.25 3.15 14.53
C TYR A 253 13.36 4.36 15.47
N LEU A 254 12.59 4.36 16.57
CA LEU A 254 12.63 5.44 17.56
C LEU A 254 14.00 5.54 18.23
N PHE A 255 14.61 4.40 18.59
CA PHE A 255 15.99 4.37 19.12
C PHE A 255 16.99 4.92 18.11
N TYR A 256 16.91 4.48 16.85
CA TYR A 256 17.77 4.99 15.79
C TYR A 256 17.64 6.51 15.62
N LYS A 257 16.41 7.04 15.57
CA LYS A 257 16.16 8.49 15.46
C LYS A 257 16.69 9.29 16.65
N ARG A 258 16.59 8.76 17.87
CA ARG A 258 17.02 9.45 19.10
C ARG A 258 18.53 9.39 19.32
N PHE A 259 19.12 8.21 19.21
CA PHE A 259 20.51 7.97 19.64
C PHE A 259 21.51 7.99 18.49
N VAL A 260 21.08 7.65 17.26
CA VAL A 260 21.96 7.64 16.08
C VAL A 260 21.82 8.94 15.30
N GLU A 261 20.63 9.28 14.82
CA GLU A 261 20.42 10.51 14.04
C GLU A 261 20.30 11.76 14.90
N LYS A 262 19.95 11.62 16.19
CA LYS A 262 19.80 12.72 17.15
C LYS A 262 18.81 13.81 16.70
N THR A 263 17.84 13.45 15.88
CA THR A 263 16.82 14.37 15.34
C THR A 263 15.55 14.42 16.20
N MET A 264 15.43 13.56 17.22
CA MET A 264 14.25 13.49 18.07
C MET A 264 14.58 13.88 19.52
N THR A 265 13.73 14.73 20.10
CA THR A 265 13.86 15.20 21.49
C THR A 265 13.58 14.07 22.48
N GLN A 266 14.02 14.24 23.73
CA GLN A 266 13.79 13.26 24.80
C GLN A 266 12.29 13.08 25.08
N GLU A 267 11.52 14.17 25.05
CA GLU A 267 10.09 14.16 25.33
C GLU A 267 9.31 13.45 24.23
N ASN A 268 9.58 13.78 22.95
CA ASN A 268 8.94 13.11 21.80
C ASN A 268 9.26 11.62 21.78
N TRP A 269 10.51 11.28 22.04
CA TRP A 269 10.91 9.88 22.15
C TRP A 269 10.17 9.17 23.29
N THR A 270 10.11 9.77 24.49
CA THR A 270 9.43 9.19 25.66
C THR A 270 7.95 8.95 25.39
N ASP A 271 7.26 9.89 24.75
CA ASP A 271 5.84 9.80 24.44
C ASP A 271 5.53 8.70 23.41
N HIS A 272 6.37 8.57 22.39
CA HIS A 272 6.23 7.50 21.40
C HIS A 272 6.57 6.14 21.96
N ILE A 273 7.59 6.03 22.82
CA ILE A 273 7.95 4.78 23.48
C ILE A 273 6.80 4.30 24.36
N GLN A 274 6.26 5.18 25.21
CA GLN A 274 5.16 4.82 26.09
C GLN A 274 3.93 4.39 25.30
N SER A 275 3.60 5.09 24.21
CA SER A 275 2.45 4.73 23.37
C SER A 275 2.68 3.47 22.51
N THR A 276 3.92 3.18 22.11
CA THR A 276 4.25 2.00 21.29
C THR A 276 4.32 0.73 22.13
N VAL A 277 4.86 0.82 23.34
CA VAL A 277 5.07 -0.32 24.23
C VAL A 277 3.82 -0.60 25.07
N GLY A 278 3.16 0.45 25.59
CA GLY A 278 1.98 0.33 26.44
C GLY A 278 2.15 -0.69 27.57
N GLU A 279 1.12 -1.50 27.79
CA GLU A 279 1.08 -2.57 28.80
C GLU A 279 1.66 -3.92 28.32
N ASN A 280 2.22 -3.95 27.12
CA ASN A 280 2.70 -5.20 26.52
C ASN A 280 4.04 -5.64 27.13
N ARG A 281 3.98 -6.61 28.03
CA ARG A 281 5.16 -7.13 28.77
C ARG A 281 6.29 -7.62 27.86
N TRP A 282 5.98 -8.19 26.71
CA TRP A 282 6.99 -8.65 25.74
C TRP A 282 7.74 -7.48 25.11
N LEU A 283 7.02 -6.43 24.70
CA LEU A 283 7.63 -5.20 24.20
C LEU A 283 8.40 -4.44 25.28
N GLN A 284 7.87 -4.41 26.51
CA GLN A 284 8.55 -3.80 27.66
C GLN A 284 9.91 -4.48 27.93
N GLY A 285 9.98 -5.82 27.88
CA GLY A 285 11.25 -6.54 28.01
C GLY A 285 12.26 -6.18 26.91
N HIS A 286 11.81 -6.09 25.65
CA HIS A 286 12.66 -5.65 24.54
C HIS A 286 13.10 -4.18 24.65
N LEU A 287 12.25 -3.30 25.18
CA LEU A 287 12.62 -1.92 25.49
C LEU A 287 13.80 -1.88 26.48
N ILE A 288 13.76 -2.67 27.56
CA ILE A 288 14.86 -2.71 28.53
C ILE A 288 16.17 -3.20 27.88
N GLN A 289 16.10 -4.25 27.04
CA GLN A 289 17.28 -4.72 26.30
C GLN A 289 17.89 -3.64 25.40
N LEU A 290 17.04 -2.89 24.68
CA LEU A 290 17.50 -1.79 23.85
C LEU A 290 18.08 -0.64 24.70
N LEU A 291 17.45 -0.30 25.83
CA LEU A 291 17.97 0.71 26.75
C LEU A 291 19.36 0.35 27.27
N ILE A 292 19.60 -0.90 27.65
CA ILE A 292 20.95 -1.34 28.07
C ILE A 292 21.97 -1.17 26.95
N SER A 293 21.57 -1.40 25.69
CA SER A 293 22.49 -1.28 24.56
C SER A 293 22.81 0.16 24.12
N TYR A 294 21.90 1.11 24.37
CA TYR A 294 22.04 2.50 23.91
C TYR A 294 22.24 3.52 25.05
N CYS A 295 21.91 3.18 26.29
CA CYS A 295 21.87 4.08 27.45
C CYS A 295 22.59 3.48 28.67
N ASP A 296 22.65 4.26 29.75
CA ASP A 296 23.11 3.84 31.06
C ASP A 296 22.09 2.95 31.80
N LEU A 297 22.60 2.11 32.71
CA LEU A 297 21.80 1.18 33.52
C LEU A 297 20.76 1.90 34.39
N SER A 298 21.07 3.10 34.88
CA SER A 298 20.15 3.89 35.71
C SER A 298 18.95 4.39 34.89
N THR A 299 19.14 4.75 33.62
CA THR A 299 18.03 5.03 32.68
C THR A 299 17.19 3.79 32.41
N ALA A 300 17.81 2.62 32.20
CA ALA A 300 17.08 1.36 32.02
C ALA A 300 16.24 1.00 33.26
N ALA A 301 16.80 1.19 34.46
CA ALA A 301 16.11 0.94 35.73
C ALA A 301 14.91 1.89 35.94
N ARG A 302 15.06 3.20 35.65
CA ARG A 302 13.93 4.15 35.71
C ARG A 302 12.79 3.78 34.77
N TRP A 303 13.11 3.30 33.56
CA TRP A 303 12.09 2.80 32.63
C TRP A 303 11.44 1.49 33.10
N ALA A 304 12.21 0.59 33.72
CA ALA A 304 11.66 -0.62 34.32
C ALA A 304 10.67 -0.31 35.45
N GLN A 305 10.97 0.68 36.30
CA GLN A 305 10.07 1.21 37.31
C GLN A 305 8.81 1.81 36.68
N ARG A 306 8.97 2.65 35.65
CA ARG A 306 7.85 3.29 34.93
C ARG A 306 6.92 2.28 34.26
N CYS A 307 7.46 1.18 33.73
CA CYS A 307 6.69 0.08 33.14
C CYS A 307 6.15 -0.91 34.19
N ASN A 308 6.43 -0.70 35.49
CA ASN A 308 6.09 -1.59 36.58
C ASN A 308 6.43 -3.06 36.27
N LEU A 309 7.68 -3.29 35.84
CA LEU A 309 8.16 -4.62 35.46
C LEU A 309 8.55 -5.45 36.69
N PRO A 310 8.13 -6.71 36.78
CA PRO A 310 8.51 -7.60 37.87
C PRO A 310 10.02 -7.90 37.81
N LYS A 311 10.67 -8.01 38.98
CA LYS A 311 12.14 -8.16 39.09
C LYS A 311 12.65 -9.41 38.37
N GLU A 312 11.82 -10.44 38.28
CA GLU A 312 12.10 -11.73 37.63
C GLU A 312 12.26 -11.60 36.12
N MET A 313 11.71 -10.54 35.52
CA MET A 313 11.82 -10.26 34.08
C MET A 313 12.98 -9.33 33.72
N LEU A 314 13.66 -8.76 34.72
CA LEU A 314 14.75 -7.81 34.52
C LEU A 314 16.11 -8.51 34.53
N PRO A 315 17.05 -8.11 33.67
CA PRO A 315 18.45 -8.49 33.83
C PRO A 315 18.96 -8.11 35.23
N TYR A 316 19.79 -8.97 35.81
CA TYR A 316 20.31 -8.79 37.18
C TYR A 316 20.90 -7.39 37.41
N GLU A 317 21.65 -6.88 36.43
CA GLU A 317 22.28 -5.55 36.46
C GLU A 317 21.27 -4.41 36.60
N VAL A 318 20.12 -4.50 35.92
CA VAL A 318 19.05 -3.50 35.98
C VAL A 318 18.25 -3.63 37.28
N ALA A 319 18.04 -4.85 37.76
CA ALA A 319 17.33 -5.10 39.02
C ALA A 319 18.13 -4.60 40.24
N ASP A 320 19.45 -4.77 40.23
CA ASP A 320 20.37 -4.26 41.27
C ASP A 320 20.39 -2.72 41.26
N GLU A 321 20.49 -2.11 40.07
CA GLU A 321 20.46 -0.66 39.92
C GLU A 321 19.10 -0.06 40.33
N LEU A 322 17.99 -0.72 40.01
CA LEU A 322 16.66 -0.31 40.47
C LEU A 322 16.54 -0.33 41.99
N GLN A 323 17.14 -1.32 42.66
CA GLN A 323 17.16 -1.38 44.11
C GLN A 323 18.01 -0.25 44.72
N LYS A 324 19.12 0.12 44.09
CA LYS A 324 19.93 1.29 44.49
C LYS A 324 19.17 2.60 44.31
N LEU A 325 18.48 2.78 43.18
CA LEU A 325 17.67 3.97 42.89
C LEU A 325 16.48 4.12 43.86
N GLN A 326 15.80 3.03 44.21
CA GLN A 326 14.73 3.03 45.23
C GLN A 326 15.23 3.43 46.64
N ILE A 327 16.52 3.24 46.92
CA ILE A 327 17.17 3.68 48.17
C ILE A 327 17.58 5.17 48.08
N GLN A 328 17.91 5.65 46.88
CA GLN A 328 18.41 7.00 46.62
C GLN A 328 17.30 8.05 46.38
N GLU A 329 16.14 7.64 45.84
CA GLU A 329 14.95 8.47 45.64
C GLU A 329 14.27 8.93 46.95
N ARG A 330 14.73 8.47 48.12
CA ARG A 330 14.30 9.00 49.43
C ARG A 330 15.12 10.21 49.92
N VAL A 331 16.12 10.68 49.18
CA VAL A 331 17.02 11.77 49.62
C VAL A 331 17.17 12.92 48.61
N GLU A 332 16.81 12.79 47.33
CA GLU A 332 16.91 13.88 46.37
C GLU A 332 15.64 14.07 45.53
N GLU A 333 14.64 14.74 46.12
CA GLU A 333 13.51 15.33 45.39
C GLU A 333 13.48 16.86 45.54
N ALA A 334 14.66 17.48 45.62
CA ALA A 334 14.80 18.94 45.73
C ALA A 334 16.15 19.45 45.18
N ALA A 335 16.55 19.08 43.97
CA ALA A 335 17.58 19.81 43.22
C ALA A 335 17.69 19.37 41.75
N LYS A 336 16.77 19.83 40.88
CA LYS A 336 17.15 20.25 39.51
C LYS A 336 16.33 21.48 39.14
N ALA A 337 16.88 22.62 39.51
CA ALA A 337 16.60 23.90 38.89
C ALA A 337 17.07 23.88 37.42
N ASP A 338 16.29 24.56 36.59
CA ASP A 338 16.68 25.30 35.40
C ASP A 338 18.07 25.02 34.85
N ASN A 339 18.10 24.30 33.73
CA ASN A 339 19.00 24.56 32.61
C ASN A 339 18.57 23.67 31.45
N TYR A 340 17.61 24.15 30.64
CA TYR A 340 17.50 23.74 29.25
C TYR A 340 17.59 25.00 28.38
N GLU A 341 18.55 24.97 27.48
CA GLU A 341 19.14 26.11 26.81
C GLU A 341 18.13 26.96 26.02
N GLY A 342 17.95 28.21 26.45
CA GLY A 342 17.34 29.29 25.65
C GLY A 342 18.23 29.80 24.51
N SER A 343 19.11 28.97 23.94
CA SER A 343 20.10 29.39 22.94
C SER A 343 19.67 29.14 21.49
N LYS A 344 18.82 28.13 21.23
CA LYS A 344 18.45 27.74 19.85
C LYS A 344 17.27 28.48 19.22
N LYS A 345 16.40 29.14 20.01
CA LYS A 345 15.18 29.79 19.45
C LYS A 345 15.46 31.00 18.57
N LYS A 346 16.66 31.60 18.61
CA LYS A 346 16.96 32.79 17.79
C LYS A 346 17.11 32.48 16.30
N ASP A 347 17.46 31.25 15.93
CA ASP A 347 17.76 30.88 14.55
C ASP A 347 16.52 30.49 13.74
N TYR A 348 15.38 30.27 14.41
CA TYR A 348 14.12 29.86 13.79
C TYR A 348 13.11 31.01 13.75
N TYR A 349 12.09 30.86 12.90
CA TYR A 349 10.91 31.70 12.86
C TYR A 349 10.28 31.82 14.26
N GLN A 350 9.86 33.03 14.62
CA GLN A 350 9.23 33.31 15.91
C GLN A 350 7.84 33.88 15.65
N LEU A 351 6.84 33.23 16.21
CA LEU A 351 5.44 33.64 16.11
C LEU A 351 5.28 35.09 16.64
N PRO A 352 4.82 36.05 15.82
CA PRO A 352 4.78 37.47 16.21
C PRO A 352 3.57 37.87 17.06
N ILE A 353 2.73 36.90 17.46
CA ILE A 353 1.57 37.14 18.33
C ILE A 353 1.85 36.70 19.78
N PRO A 354 1.24 37.36 20.78
CA PRO A 354 1.34 36.93 22.17
C PRO A 354 0.72 35.55 22.39
N ARG A 355 1.26 34.77 23.34
CA ARG A 355 0.71 33.46 23.73
C ARG A 355 -0.76 33.51 24.17
N ALA A 356 -1.22 34.65 24.71
CA ALA A 356 -2.61 34.89 25.12
C ALA A 356 -3.59 34.90 23.92
N ASN A 357 -3.08 35.07 22.71
CA ASN A 357 -3.87 35.07 21.47
C ASN A 357 -3.88 33.69 20.79
N ILE A 358 -3.34 32.66 21.45
CA ILE A 358 -3.37 31.27 21.00
C ILE A 358 -4.38 30.52 21.85
N HIS A 359 -5.51 30.18 21.23
CA HIS A 359 -6.68 29.62 21.89
C HIS A 359 -6.76 28.12 21.61
N PHE A 360 -6.59 27.30 22.64
CA PHE A 360 -6.80 25.85 22.54
C PHE A 360 -8.26 25.51 22.87
N LEU A 361 -9.03 25.14 21.86
CA LEU A 361 -10.48 24.98 21.95
C LEU A 361 -10.84 23.52 22.19
N GLN A 362 -11.55 23.26 23.28
CA GLN A 362 -11.89 21.90 23.73
C GLN A 362 -13.39 21.68 23.89
N THR A 363 -14.20 22.75 23.79
CA THR A 363 -15.66 22.71 23.92
C THR A 363 -16.36 23.27 22.70
N TRP A 364 -17.63 22.90 22.50
CA TRP A 364 -18.40 23.39 21.37
C TRP A 364 -18.65 24.91 21.44
N GLU A 365 -18.91 25.45 22.63
CA GLU A 365 -19.12 26.88 22.87
C GLU A 365 -17.91 27.72 22.45
N GLU A 366 -16.71 27.27 22.80
CA GLU A 366 -15.44 27.88 22.36
C GLU A 366 -15.28 27.82 20.85
N THR A 367 -15.61 26.68 20.22
CA THR A 367 -15.54 26.56 18.76
C THR A 367 -16.55 27.45 18.04
N LEU A 368 -17.73 27.69 18.60
CA LEU A 368 -18.73 28.57 18.01
C LEU A 368 -18.21 30.01 17.90
N GLN A 369 -17.58 30.52 18.95
CA GLN A 369 -16.96 31.86 18.95
C GLN A 369 -15.83 31.96 17.91
N CYS A 370 -15.08 30.88 17.71
CA CYS A 370 -14.10 30.80 16.62
C CYS A 370 -14.78 30.87 15.24
N TRP A 371 -15.82 30.07 15.00
CA TRP A 371 -16.54 30.07 13.72
C TRP A 371 -17.16 31.42 13.40
N GLU A 372 -17.71 32.14 14.39
CA GLU A 372 -18.24 33.49 14.21
C GLU A 372 -17.17 34.49 13.71
N LYS A 373 -15.92 34.36 14.16
CA LYS A 373 -14.81 35.20 13.70
C LYS A 373 -14.29 34.77 12.32
N VAL A 374 -14.17 33.46 12.12
CA VAL A 374 -13.55 32.86 10.93
C VAL A 374 -14.46 32.96 9.70
N LEU A 375 -15.78 32.81 9.87
CA LEU A 375 -16.76 32.80 8.77
C LEU A 375 -17.21 34.21 8.33
N GLN A 376 -16.37 35.23 8.53
CA GLN A 376 -16.66 36.58 8.08
C GLN A 376 -16.22 36.78 6.61
N PRO A 377 -17.04 37.44 5.76
CA PRO A 377 -16.65 37.72 4.38
C PRO A 377 -15.35 38.54 4.29
N GLY A 378 -14.45 38.16 3.38
CA GLY A 378 -13.17 38.83 3.17
C GLY A 378 -12.05 38.40 4.11
N GLN A 379 -12.28 37.43 5.01
CA GLN A 379 -11.24 36.87 5.85
C GLN A 379 -10.16 36.15 5.03
N VAL A 380 -8.92 36.26 5.51
CA VAL A 380 -7.78 35.45 5.05
C VAL A 380 -7.36 34.58 6.22
N VAL A 381 -7.43 33.27 6.03
CA VAL A 381 -7.33 32.28 7.10
C VAL A 381 -6.20 31.32 6.78
N GLY A 382 -5.22 31.20 7.67
CA GLY A 382 -4.20 30.16 7.61
C GLY A 382 -4.74 28.87 8.20
N ILE A 383 -4.62 27.75 7.48
CA ILE A 383 -5.10 26.45 7.92
C ILE A 383 -3.97 25.44 7.84
N ASP A 384 -3.79 24.72 8.95
CA ASP A 384 -2.87 23.59 9.03
C ASP A 384 -3.51 22.48 9.91
N MET A 385 -2.93 21.28 9.88
CA MET A 385 -3.46 20.11 10.57
C MET A 385 -2.36 19.22 11.12
N GLU A 386 -2.56 18.68 12.33
CA GLU A 386 -1.61 17.75 12.95
C GLU A 386 -2.24 16.41 13.31
N TRP A 387 -1.45 15.35 13.16
CA TRP A 387 -1.86 13.98 13.48
C TRP A 387 -0.70 13.14 13.96
N ARG A 388 -1.00 12.09 14.72
CA ARG A 388 0.02 11.16 15.18
C ARG A 388 0.76 10.51 13.99
N PRO A 389 2.11 10.55 13.97
CA PRO A 389 2.88 9.84 12.96
C PRO A 389 2.59 8.35 12.97
N SER A 390 2.14 7.83 11.84
CA SER A 390 2.05 6.39 11.64
C SER A 390 3.46 5.91 11.29
N PHE A 391 4.22 5.38 12.26
CA PHE A 391 5.54 4.76 12.04
C PHE A 391 5.39 3.43 11.28
N GLY A 392 4.83 3.55 10.09
CA GLY A 392 4.18 2.50 9.35
C GLY A 392 3.24 1.69 10.21
N MET A 393 2.22 2.26 10.89
CA MET A 393 1.01 1.59 11.43
C MET A 393 -0.09 1.50 10.34
N VAL A 394 -1.03 0.56 10.40
CA VAL A 394 -2.13 0.42 9.42
C VAL A 394 -3.34 1.11 10.01
N GLY A 395 -3.86 2.04 9.23
CA GLY A 395 -4.89 3.00 9.62
C GLY A 395 -4.61 4.28 8.85
N LYS A 396 -5.65 4.93 8.33
CA LYS A 396 -5.48 6.27 7.76
C LYS A 396 -5.13 7.23 8.91
N PRO A 397 -4.21 8.19 8.72
CA PRO A 397 -3.96 9.20 9.71
C PRO A 397 -5.28 9.91 10.05
N ARG A 398 -5.55 10.05 11.35
CA ARG A 398 -6.69 10.80 11.86
C ARG A 398 -6.18 12.13 12.38
N VAL A 399 -6.81 13.21 11.93
CA VAL A 399 -6.44 14.56 12.35
C VAL A 399 -6.73 14.69 13.84
N SER A 400 -5.71 15.08 14.59
CA SER A 400 -5.75 15.24 16.05
C SER A 400 -5.89 16.71 16.46
N LEU A 401 -5.44 17.64 15.60
CA LEU A 401 -5.53 19.07 15.80
C LEU A 401 -5.85 19.74 14.45
N LEU A 402 -6.77 20.69 14.45
CA LEU A 402 -7.00 21.60 13.33
C LEU A 402 -6.62 23.01 13.76
N GLN A 403 -5.74 23.65 13.00
CA GLN A 403 -5.23 24.97 13.27
C GLN A 403 -5.87 25.97 12.33
N ILE A 404 -6.35 27.08 12.91
CA ILE A 404 -6.97 28.17 12.16
C ILE A 404 -6.35 29.48 12.64
N ALA A 405 -5.53 30.08 11.80
CA ALA A 405 -4.89 31.37 12.06
C ALA A 405 -5.67 32.51 11.40
N LEU A 406 -5.97 33.53 12.19
CA LEU A 406 -6.37 34.85 11.74
C LEU A 406 -5.22 35.84 12.00
N LYS A 407 -5.37 37.07 11.53
CA LYS A 407 -4.33 38.11 11.62
C LYS A 407 -3.78 38.30 13.04
N ASP A 408 -4.65 38.28 14.05
CA ASP A 408 -4.28 38.63 15.43
C ASP A 408 -4.38 37.46 16.41
N GLU A 409 -4.93 36.30 16.00
CA GLU A 409 -5.23 35.17 16.88
C GLU A 409 -5.09 33.83 16.15
N VAL A 410 -4.77 32.77 16.88
CA VAL A 410 -4.74 31.40 16.37
C VAL A 410 -5.64 30.51 17.21
N PHE A 411 -6.48 29.73 16.56
CA PHE A 411 -7.37 28.75 17.18
C PHE A 411 -6.86 27.34 16.88
N LEU A 412 -6.71 26.54 17.93
CA LEU A 412 -6.25 25.16 17.88
C LEU A 412 -7.39 24.26 18.36
N LEU A 413 -8.09 23.61 17.44
CA LEU A 413 -9.28 22.81 17.73
C LEU A 413 -8.88 21.37 18.10
N ASP A 414 -9.17 20.96 19.33
CA ASP A 414 -8.90 19.61 19.85
C ASP A 414 -9.92 18.60 19.32
N LEU A 415 -9.68 18.09 18.11
CA LEU A 415 -10.63 17.24 17.40
C LEU A 415 -11.02 15.95 18.16
N PRO A 416 -10.10 15.20 18.81
CA PRO A 416 -10.47 14.05 19.63
C PRO A 416 -11.44 14.39 20.76
N ARG A 417 -11.26 15.53 21.43
CA ARG A 417 -12.13 15.96 22.53
C ARG A 417 -13.49 16.42 22.02
N LEU A 418 -13.50 17.21 20.95
CA LEU A 418 -14.73 17.68 20.30
C LEU A 418 -15.55 16.52 19.72
N LEU A 419 -14.87 15.50 19.18
CA LEU A 419 -15.49 14.25 18.76
C LEU A 419 -16.21 13.57 19.92
N GLU A 420 -15.51 13.29 21.02
CA GLU A 420 -16.04 12.63 22.22
C GLU A 420 -17.30 13.34 22.75
N GLN A 421 -17.27 14.67 22.81
CA GLN A 421 -18.44 15.48 23.20
C GLN A 421 -19.60 15.34 22.20
N ALA A 422 -19.32 15.49 20.91
CA ALA A 422 -20.35 15.38 19.87
C ALA A 422 -20.97 13.97 19.80
N GLU A 423 -20.23 12.91 20.17
CA GLU A 423 -20.80 11.57 20.29
C GLU A 423 -21.74 11.44 21.49
N THR A 424 -21.39 12.08 22.62
CA THR A 424 -22.18 12.05 23.85
C THR A 424 -23.49 12.83 23.71
N GLU A 425 -23.44 13.95 22.99
CA GLU A 425 -24.58 14.87 22.80
C GLU A 425 -25.45 14.53 21.57
N GLY A 426 -24.99 13.60 20.72
CA GLY A 426 -25.73 13.19 19.52
C GLY A 426 -25.62 14.16 18.33
N GLU A 427 -24.59 15.01 18.32
CA GLU A 427 -24.45 16.15 17.40
C GLU A 427 -23.20 16.04 16.50
N LYS A 428 -22.88 14.81 16.07
CA LYS A 428 -21.66 14.47 15.30
C LYS A 428 -21.47 15.27 13.99
N GLU A 429 -22.54 15.86 13.45
CA GLU A 429 -22.53 16.59 12.19
C GLU A 429 -22.20 18.09 12.33
N LYS A 430 -22.26 18.66 13.54
CA LYS A 430 -22.05 20.11 13.74
C LYS A 430 -20.68 20.58 13.29
N LEU A 431 -19.62 19.91 13.75
CA LEU A 431 -18.24 20.28 13.43
C LEU A 431 -17.90 20.05 11.95
N PRO A 432 -18.21 18.88 11.34
CA PRO A 432 -18.07 18.71 9.89
C PRO A 432 -18.81 19.77 9.07
N HIS A 433 -20.02 20.15 9.49
CA HIS A 433 -20.80 21.17 8.80
C HIS A 433 -20.12 22.54 8.83
N SER A 434 -19.61 23.00 9.99
CA SER A 434 -18.86 24.26 10.09
C SER A 434 -17.61 24.28 9.21
N ILE A 435 -16.87 23.17 9.17
CA ILE A 435 -15.71 23.03 8.28
C ILE A 435 -16.13 23.10 6.80
N GLN A 436 -17.23 22.44 6.42
CA GLN A 436 -17.75 22.52 5.05
C GLN A 436 -18.14 23.95 4.68
N MET A 437 -18.77 24.70 5.60
CA MET A 437 -19.10 26.12 5.38
C MET A 437 -17.84 26.94 5.10
N LEU A 438 -16.79 26.80 5.92
CA LEU A 438 -15.51 27.49 5.72
C LEU A 438 -14.91 27.19 4.34
N TYR A 439 -14.81 25.91 3.97
CA TYR A 439 -14.18 25.53 2.71
C TYR A 439 -15.02 25.91 1.49
N SER A 440 -16.34 25.91 1.58
CA SER A 440 -17.24 26.20 0.45
C SER A 440 -17.40 27.70 0.15
N ASP A 441 -17.10 28.58 1.09
CA ASP A 441 -17.28 30.02 0.94
C ASP A 441 -16.14 30.67 0.12
N ALA A 442 -16.43 31.16 -1.09
CA ALA A 442 -15.46 31.87 -1.93
C ALA A 442 -15.04 33.25 -1.40
N ALA A 443 -15.82 33.85 -0.49
CA ALA A 443 -15.48 35.14 0.11
C ALA A 443 -14.37 35.03 1.17
N ILE A 444 -14.05 33.80 1.60
CA ILE A 444 -12.99 33.52 2.57
C ILE A 444 -11.81 32.90 1.82
N THR A 445 -10.63 33.52 1.96
CA THR A 445 -9.38 33.00 1.41
C THR A 445 -8.76 32.02 2.41
N LYS A 446 -8.59 30.76 2.00
CA LYS A 446 -7.99 29.70 2.82
C LYS A 446 -6.57 29.44 2.33
N LEU A 447 -5.59 29.76 3.17
CA LEU A 447 -4.18 29.49 2.93
C LEU A 447 -3.81 28.15 3.57
N GLY A 448 -2.95 27.39 2.90
CA GLY A 448 -2.40 26.14 3.42
C GLY A 448 -1.21 25.70 2.58
N TYR A 449 -0.59 24.58 2.97
CA TYR A 449 0.60 24.06 2.30
C TYR A 449 0.45 22.55 2.06
N GLY A 450 0.15 22.16 0.81
CA GLY A 450 -0.14 20.76 0.48
C GLY A 450 -1.53 20.29 0.91
N MET A 451 -2.52 21.20 0.91
CA MET A 451 -3.88 21.01 1.45
C MET A 451 -4.64 19.78 0.95
N SER A 452 -4.32 19.26 -0.24
CA SER A 452 -4.93 18.02 -0.73
C SER A 452 -4.65 16.83 0.21
N GLY A 453 -3.46 16.78 0.81
CA GLY A 453 -3.10 15.79 1.83
C GLY A 453 -3.93 15.96 3.10
N ASP A 454 -4.04 17.19 3.59
CA ASP A 454 -4.77 17.53 4.82
C ASP A 454 -6.26 17.22 4.68
N LEU A 455 -6.88 17.61 3.57
CA LEU A 455 -8.27 17.30 3.27
C LEU A 455 -8.52 15.79 3.15
N SER A 456 -7.56 15.03 2.62
CA SER A 456 -7.65 13.56 2.59
C SER A 456 -7.60 12.95 4.00
N SER A 457 -6.72 13.46 4.88
CA SER A 457 -6.64 13.05 6.29
C SER A 457 -7.91 13.46 7.07
N LEU A 458 -8.44 14.65 6.79
CA LEU A 458 -9.67 15.14 7.40
C LEU A 458 -10.89 14.31 6.99
N ALA A 459 -11.00 13.93 5.70
CA ALA A 459 -12.01 13.02 5.20
C ALA A 459 -11.88 11.58 5.74
N ALA A 460 -10.67 11.17 6.15
CA ALA A 460 -10.46 9.92 6.85
C ALA A 460 -10.89 9.98 8.32
N THR A 461 -10.90 11.18 8.91
CA THR A 461 -11.36 11.45 10.27
C THR A 461 -12.89 11.51 10.33
N TRP A 462 -13.51 12.25 9.40
CA TRP A 462 -14.97 12.29 9.22
C TRP A 462 -15.41 11.96 7.81
N SER A 463 -16.25 10.93 7.68
CA SER A 463 -16.76 10.53 6.37
C SER A 463 -17.68 11.56 5.70
N ALA A 464 -18.30 12.46 6.49
CA ALA A 464 -19.09 13.58 5.99
C ALA A 464 -18.25 14.57 5.16
N LEU A 465 -16.93 14.63 5.38
CA LEU A 465 -16.00 15.56 4.72
C LEU A 465 -15.36 14.98 3.44
N LYS A 466 -15.83 13.84 2.93
CA LYS A 466 -15.27 13.19 1.73
C LYS A 466 -15.31 14.04 0.47
N ASP A 467 -16.28 14.94 0.36
CA ASP A 467 -16.47 15.78 -0.83
C ASP A 467 -15.97 17.22 -0.64
N THR A 468 -15.37 17.57 0.52
CA THR A 468 -14.88 18.91 0.83
C THR A 468 -13.87 19.40 -0.21
N ASP A 469 -12.94 18.55 -0.66
CA ASP A 469 -11.95 18.88 -1.71
C ASP A 469 -12.59 19.32 -3.05
N LYS A 470 -13.78 18.79 -3.38
CA LYS A 470 -14.49 19.16 -4.62
C LYS A 470 -15.30 20.45 -4.48
N GLN A 471 -15.69 20.78 -3.26
CA GLN A 471 -16.52 21.95 -2.94
C GLN A 471 -15.68 23.13 -2.49
N ALA A 472 -14.39 22.93 -2.19
CA ALA A 472 -13.50 23.96 -1.71
C ALA A 472 -13.35 25.10 -2.73
N GLN A 473 -13.65 26.32 -2.31
CA GLN A 473 -13.48 27.56 -3.07
C GLN A 473 -12.54 28.49 -2.33
N GLY A 474 -11.94 29.50 -2.98
CA GLY A 474 -11.06 30.47 -2.30
C GLY A 474 -9.81 29.85 -1.66
N VAL A 475 -9.33 28.70 -2.15
CA VAL A 475 -8.17 27.98 -1.62
C VAL A 475 -6.89 28.45 -2.31
N VAL A 476 -5.87 28.79 -1.53
CA VAL A 476 -4.53 29.17 -1.97
C VAL A 476 -3.52 28.20 -1.37
N ASP A 477 -3.07 27.24 -2.17
CA ASP A 477 -2.05 26.27 -1.76
C ASP A 477 -0.65 26.81 -2.01
N LEU A 478 0.03 27.24 -0.95
CA LEU A 478 1.37 27.82 -1.01
C LEU A 478 2.44 26.84 -1.49
N LEU A 479 2.18 25.53 -1.50
CA LEU A 479 3.06 24.54 -2.15
C LEU A 479 3.17 24.80 -3.67
N THR A 480 2.13 25.35 -4.30
CA THR A 480 2.17 25.71 -5.72
C THR A 480 3.07 26.91 -5.99
N VAL A 481 3.20 27.80 -5.00
CA VAL A 481 4.08 28.98 -5.03
C VAL A 481 5.52 28.59 -4.75
N ASP A 482 5.74 27.75 -3.74
CA ASP A 482 7.06 27.22 -3.39
C ASP A 482 7.77 26.61 -4.61
N LYS A 483 7.04 25.81 -5.39
CA LYS A 483 7.55 25.22 -6.64
C LYS A 483 7.92 26.24 -7.72
N GLN A 484 7.34 27.44 -7.72
CA GLN A 484 7.67 28.51 -8.66
C GLN A 484 8.88 29.30 -8.18
N VAL A 485 8.95 29.57 -6.88
CA VAL A 485 10.07 30.28 -6.24
C VAL A 485 11.35 29.45 -6.30
N ASP A 486 11.28 28.13 -6.09
CA ASP A 486 12.43 27.22 -6.12
C ASP A 486 13.11 27.15 -7.51
N VAL A 487 12.33 27.26 -8.59
CA VAL A 487 12.86 27.25 -9.98
C VAL A 487 13.73 28.47 -10.27
N LEU A 488 13.48 29.61 -9.62
CA LEU A 488 14.23 30.85 -9.82
C LEU A 488 15.41 30.99 -8.83
N SER A 489 15.33 30.33 -7.68
CA SER A 489 16.34 30.38 -6.62
C SER A 489 17.61 29.59 -6.93
N GLN A 490 17.54 28.62 -7.86
CA GLN A 490 18.68 27.81 -8.30
C GLN A 490 19.79 28.60 -9.02
N GLU A 491 19.55 29.87 -9.39
CA GLU A 491 20.56 30.73 -10.02
C GLU A 491 21.40 31.55 -9.02
N GLN A 492 21.09 31.56 -7.70
CA GLN A 492 21.69 32.55 -6.77
C GLN A 492 22.26 32.05 -5.42
N SER A 493 22.52 30.76 -5.18
CA SER A 493 23.14 30.36 -3.89
C SER A 493 24.14 29.20 -3.94
N TYR A 494 25.40 29.52 -4.27
CA TYR A 494 26.56 28.71 -3.89
C TYR A 494 27.53 29.55 -3.07
N GLU A 495 27.18 29.88 -1.82
CA GLU A 495 28.19 30.33 -0.86
C GLU A 495 27.78 30.04 0.59
N GLY A 496 28.44 29.02 1.14
CA GLY A 496 28.80 28.93 2.57
C GLY A 496 27.67 28.91 3.60
N ARG A 497 27.20 27.71 3.96
CA ARG A 497 26.90 27.35 5.37
C ARG A 497 26.94 25.83 5.55
N GLY A 498 27.43 25.38 6.71
CA GLY A 498 27.90 24.02 6.98
C GLY A 498 26.86 22.90 6.99
N PHE A 499 27.30 21.72 7.42
CA PHE A 499 26.64 20.41 7.49
C PHE A 499 25.27 20.33 8.20
N THR A 500 24.27 21.12 7.79
CA THR A 500 22.86 20.93 8.13
C THR A 500 22.12 20.35 6.92
N GLN A 501 21.20 19.41 7.14
CA GLN A 501 20.34 18.91 6.06
C GLN A 501 19.63 20.11 5.39
N PRO A 502 19.48 20.13 4.05
CA PRO A 502 18.79 21.21 3.39
C PRO A 502 17.35 21.33 3.91
N GLU A 503 16.91 22.54 4.18
CA GLU A 503 15.51 22.82 4.51
C GLU A 503 14.63 22.37 3.34
N LYS A 504 13.44 21.87 3.67
CA LYS A 504 12.45 21.35 2.71
C LYS A 504 11.05 21.73 3.18
N GLY A 505 10.13 21.78 2.24
CA GLY A 505 8.70 21.99 2.51
C GLY A 505 8.41 23.41 2.98
N LEU A 506 7.35 23.57 3.77
CA LEU A 506 6.93 24.87 4.32
C LEU A 506 8.08 25.62 5.01
N SER A 507 8.95 24.93 5.77
CA SER A 507 10.11 25.55 6.43
C SER A 507 11.08 26.22 5.45
N LEU A 508 11.29 25.64 4.26
CA LEU A 508 12.13 26.24 3.23
C LEU A 508 11.47 27.51 2.68
N LEU A 509 10.16 27.45 2.41
CA LEU A 509 9.39 28.62 1.97
C LEU A 509 9.41 29.75 3.02
N VAL A 510 9.23 29.42 4.30
CA VAL A 510 9.34 30.38 5.42
C VAL A 510 10.76 30.95 5.47
N GLN A 511 11.79 30.14 5.26
CA GLN A 511 13.16 30.64 5.21
C GLN A 511 13.40 31.59 4.03
N HIS A 512 12.91 31.24 2.84
CA HIS A 512 13.07 32.08 1.64
C HIS A 512 12.31 33.41 1.76
N VAL A 513 11.08 33.38 2.28
CA VAL A 513 10.20 34.55 2.32
C VAL A 513 10.41 35.37 3.60
N LEU A 514 10.49 34.73 4.77
CA LEU A 514 10.58 35.38 6.09
C LEU A 514 12.00 35.40 6.65
N GLY A 515 12.96 34.71 6.04
CA GLY A 515 14.39 34.77 6.36
C GLY A 515 14.89 33.76 7.40
N LYS A 516 13.99 32.99 8.03
CA LYS A 516 14.33 31.95 9.01
C LYS A 516 13.48 30.71 8.82
N PRO A 517 14.03 29.49 9.01
CA PRO A 517 13.25 28.25 8.91
C PRO A 517 12.29 28.06 10.09
N LEU A 518 11.34 27.14 9.93
CA LEU A 518 10.48 26.67 11.03
C LEU A 518 11.25 25.67 11.92
N ASP A 519 10.94 25.67 13.22
CA ASP A 519 11.50 24.70 14.16
C ASP A 519 10.78 23.36 14.03
N LYS A 520 11.40 22.37 13.38
CA LYS A 520 10.81 21.04 13.10
C LYS A 520 10.81 20.06 14.28
N THR A 521 11.17 20.49 15.49
CA THR A 521 11.32 19.61 16.66
C THR A 521 10.04 18.82 17.00
N GLU A 522 8.88 19.44 16.80
CA GLU A 522 7.57 18.91 17.16
C GLU A 522 6.80 18.25 16.00
N GLN A 523 7.36 18.26 14.77
CA GLN A 523 6.73 17.67 13.59
C GLN A 523 6.41 16.16 13.77
N LEU A 524 7.29 15.45 14.49
CA LEU A 524 7.12 14.02 14.76
C LEU A 524 6.62 13.78 16.19
N SER A 525 5.82 14.67 16.77
CA SER A 525 5.27 14.51 18.12
C SER A 525 4.06 13.57 18.17
N ASN A 526 3.70 13.09 19.36
CA ASN A 526 2.46 12.35 19.56
C ASN A 526 1.28 13.31 19.75
N TRP A 527 0.69 13.76 18.64
CA TRP A 527 -0.44 14.69 18.63
C TRP A 527 -1.77 14.16 19.17
N GLU A 528 -1.86 12.86 19.47
CA GLU A 528 -3.03 12.26 20.14
C GLU A 528 -2.91 12.30 21.67
N LYS A 529 -1.71 12.52 22.21
CA LYS A 529 -1.51 12.56 23.67
C LYS A 529 -2.15 13.83 24.25
N ARG A 530 -2.81 13.70 25.41
CA ARG A 530 -3.40 14.83 26.15
C ARG A 530 -2.89 14.86 27.60
N PRO A 531 -2.72 16.05 28.19
CA PRO A 531 -2.75 17.36 27.53
C PRO A 531 -1.59 17.52 26.53
N LEU A 532 -1.76 18.41 25.54
CA LEU A 532 -0.65 18.80 24.64
C LEU A 532 0.39 19.60 25.43
N ARG A 533 1.67 19.44 25.08
CA ARG A 533 2.77 20.24 25.64
C ARG A 533 2.75 21.65 25.08
N GLU A 534 3.33 22.59 25.82
CA GLU A 534 3.39 24.00 25.42
C GLU A 534 4.17 24.18 24.12
N GLU A 535 5.23 23.39 23.92
CA GLU A 535 6.03 23.35 22.69
C GLU A 535 5.19 22.90 21.48
N GLN A 536 4.31 21.91 21.67
CA GLN A 536 3.39 21.44 20.62
C GLN A 536 2.39 22.54 20.23
N ILE A 537 1.84 23.25 21.22
CA ILE A 537 0.90 24.36 21.01
C ILE A 537 1.57 25.49 20.21
N LEU A 538 2.77 25.89 20.61
CA LEU A 538 3.53 26.95 19.95
C LEU A 538 3.96 26.56 18.52
N TYR A 539 4.37 25.30 18.33
CA TYR A 539 4.69 24.75 17.01
C TYR A 539 3.46 24.81 16.09
N ALA A 540 2.34 24.22 16.52
CA ALA A 540 1.12 24.17 15.73
C ALA A 540 0.60 25.57 15.37
N ALA A 541 0.70 26.53 16.29
CA ALA A 541 0.32 27.90 16.02
C ALA A 541 1.24 28.59 15.01
N SER A 542 2.56 28.30 15.06
CA SER A 542 3.54 28.85 14.12
C SER A 542 3.32 28.35 12.70
N ASP A 543 3.03 27.06 12.53
CA ASP A 543 2.83 26.44 11.21
C ASP A 543 1.59 27.01 10.50
N ALA A 544 0.50 27.29 11.22
CA ALA A 544 -0.68 27.95 10.63
C ALA A 544 -0.50 29.47 10.41
N TYR A 545 0.13 30.18 11.35
CA TYR A 545 0.27 31.63 11.28
C TYR A 545 1.28 32.07 10.21
N CYS A 546 2.36 31.33 10.01
CA CYS A 546 3.39 31.67 9.03
C CYS A 546 2.82 31.75 7.60
N LEU A 547 1.73 31.02 7.31
CA LEU A 547 1.00 31.08 6.03
C LEU A 547 0.48 32.49 5.74
N LEU A 548 -0.04 33.18 6.76
CA LEU A 548 -0.55 34.54 6.64
C LEU A 548 0.59 35.52 6.31
N GLU A 549 1.71 35.43 7.02
CA GLU A 549 2.86 36.31 6.80
C GLU A 549 3.52 36.06 5.44
N ILE A 550 3.64 34.79 5.03
CA ILE A 550 4.12 34.44 3.69
C ILE A 550 3.21 35.08 2.65
N TYR A 551 1.90 34.85 2.74
CA TYR A 551 0.94 35.38 1.78
C TYR A 551 0.97 36.91 1.73
N GLU A 552 0.98 37.58 2.88
CA GLU A 552 1.06 39.05 2.94
C GLU A 552 2.35 39.58 2.28
N LYS A 553 3.49 38.94 2.53
CA LYS A 553 4.77 39.38 1.98
C LYS A 553 4.87 39.14 0.48
N LEU A 554 4.37 37.99 0.00
CA LEU A 554 4.26 37.70 -1.43
C LEU A 554 3.34 38.69 -2.12
N CYS A 555 2.18 39.02 -1.53
CA CYS A 555 1.24 40.00 -2.07
C CYS A 555 1.81 41.43 -2.13
N LYS A 556 2.64 41.82 -1.17
CA LYS A 556 3.28 43.15 -1.14
C LYS A 556 4.36 43.31 -2.21
N ASP A 557 5.09 42.24 -2.52
CA ASP A 557 6.22 42.29 -3.44
C ASP A 557 6.36 40.99 -4.27
N PRO A 558 5.42 40.71 -5.20
CA PRO A 558 5.46 39.48 -6.00
C PRO A 558 6.71 39.37 -6.87
N VAL A 559 7.19 40.50 -7.38
CA VAL A 559 8.25 40.55 -8.40
C VAL A 559 9.60 40.14 -7.82
N SER A 560 9.90 40.49 -6.56
CA SER A 560 11.17 40.07 -5.93
C SER A 560 11.25 38.55 -5.69
N PHE A 561 10.11 37.87 -5.65
CA PHE A 561 10.01 36.41 -5.60
C PHE A 561 9.75 35.77 -6.98
N GLY A 562 9.82 36.57 -8.05
CA GLY A 562 9.64 36.09 -9.43
C GLY A 562 8.22 35.68 -9.80
N LEU A 563 7.23 36.18 -9.06
CA LEU A 563 5.81 35.96 -9.31
C LEU A 563 5.25 37.08 -10.20
N SER A 564 4.20 36.76 -10.97
CA SER A 564 3.46 37.75 -11.77
C SER A 564 2.79 38.79 -10.87
N SER A 565 2.62 40.02 -11.35
CA SER A 565 1.97 41.12 -10.62
C SER A 565 0.51 40.82 -10.25
N ASP A 566 -0.17 39.92 -10.99
CA ASP A 566 -1.52 39.42 -10.67
C ASP A 566 -1.43 38.05 -9.96
N LEU A 567 -1.10 38.08 -8.67
CA LEU A 567 -1.09 36.88 -7.82
C LEU A 567 -2.48 36.21 -7.72
N THR A 568 -3.55 36.99 -7.73
CA THR A 568 -4.93 36.50 -7.57
C THR A 568 -5.40 35.61 -8.72
N GLU A 569 -4.99 35.88 -9.97
CA GLU A 569 -5.29 34.99 -11.11
C GLU A 569 -4.38 33.76 -11.18
N SER A 570 -3.17 33.84 -10.63
CA SER A 570 -2.18 32.75 -10.68
C SER A 570 -2.33 31.74 -9.53
N LEU A 571 -2.94 32.14 -8.40
CA LEU A 571 -3.09 31.33 -7.18
C LEU A 571 -4.46 30.62 -7.08
N VAL A 572 -5.53 31.22 -7.62
CA VAL A 572 -6.86 30.60 -7.67
C VAL A 572 -6.90 29.68 -8.88
N GLY A 573 -6.47 28.43 -8.68
CA GLY A 573 -6.40 27.42 -9.74
C GLY A 573 -7.71 27.34 -10.54
N LYS A 574 -7.61 27.42 -11.87
CA LYS A 574 -8.74 27.12 -12.76
C LYS A 574 -9.36 25.78 -12.36
N PRO A 575 -10.70 25.67 -12.30
CA PRO A 575 -11.36 24.40 -12.01
C PRO A 575 -10.88 23.37 -13.04
N SER A 576 -10.21 22.31 -12.56
CA SER A 576 -9.84 21.16 -13.37
C SER A 576 -11.11 20.39 -13.77
N ILE A 577 -11.85 20.92 -14.74
CA ILE A 577 -12.76 20.11 -15.55
C ILE A 577 -11.86 19.32 -16.50
N LYS A 578 -11.30 18.21 -16.00
CA LYS A 578 -10.95 17.11 -16.90
C LYS A 578 -12.28 16.51 -17.36
N PRO A 579 -12.62 16.52 -18.66
CA PRO A 579 -13.71 15.69 -19.13
C PRO A 579 -13.32 14.25 -18.79
N ARG A 580 -14.09 13.62 -17.92
CA ARG A 580 -14.09 12.19 -17.73
C ARG A 580 -14.55 11.58 -19.05
N ALA A 581 -13.62 11.35 -19.97
CA ALA A 581 -13.84 10.43 -21.07
C ALA A 581 -14.01 9.05 -20.45
N LYS A 582 -15.27 8.65 -20.23
CA LYS A 582 -15.68 7.28 -20.00
C LYS A 582 -15.23 6.45 -21.21
N LYS A 583 -14.03 5.88 -21.18
CA LYS A 583 -13.76 4.67 -21.97
C LYS A 583 -14.28 3.50 -21.17
N GLN A 584 -15.54 3.15 -21.46
CA GLN A 584 -16.07 1.82 -21.21
C GLN A 584 -15.08 0.80 -21.77
N LEU A 585 -14.49 -0.01 -20.89
CA LEU A 585 -13.82 -1.24 -21.28
C LEU A 585 -14.89 -2.27 -21.63
N SER A 586 -15.39 -2.21 -22.86
CA SER A 586 -16.05 -3.36 -23.47
C SER A 586 -14.98 -4.41 -23.77
N LYS A 587 -14.92 -5.45 -22.93
CA LYS A 587 -14.30 -6.73 -23.27
C LYS A 587 -14.93 -7.25 -24.56
N GLN A 588 -14.17 -7.21 -25.65
CA GLN A 588 -14.27 -8.22 -26.69
C GLN A 588 -12.89 -8.87 -26.81
N GLU A 589 -12.80 -10.08 -26.28
CA GLU A 589 -11.73 -11.02 -26.58
C GLU A 589 -11.96 -11.59 -27.98
N LEU A 590 -10.90 -11.57 -28.80
CA LEU A 590 -10.27 -12.73 -29.47
C LEU A 590 -9.50 -12.23 -30.72
N PRO A 591 -8.45 -12.94 -31.18
CA PRO A 591 -7.46 -13.74 -30.45
C PRO A 591 -6.01 -13.33 -30.79
N SER A 592 -5.09 -13.66 -29.90
CA SER A 592 -3.65 -13.59 -30.16
C SER A 592 -3.24 -14.53 -31.30
N PRO A 593 -2.27 -14.14 -32.15
CA PRO A 593 -1.32 -15.07 -32.73
C PRO A 593 -0.01 -14.97 -31.94
N SER A 594 0.34 -16.05 -31.27
CA SER A 594 1.69 -16.29 -30.78
C SER A 594 2.66 -16.43 -31.96
N GLY A 595 3.80 -15.74 -31.88
CA GLY A 595 5.06 -16.14 -32.52
C GLY A 595 5.28 -15.65 -33.95
N GLN A 596 5.96 -14.52 -34.10
CA GLN A 596 6.81 -14.17 -35.23
C GLN A 596 7.74 -13.04 -34.77
N GLN A 597 8.99 -13.35 -34.40
CA GLN A 597 10.15 -13.07 -35.26
C GLN A 597 9.90 -11.93 -36.25
N CYS A 598 10.24 -10.70 -35.86
CA CYS A 598 10.48 -9.63 -36.83
C CYS A 598 11.89 -9.79 -37.39
N LYS A 599 11.96 -10.38 -38.59
CA LYS A 599 13.10 -10.22 -39.51
C LYS A 599 13.21 -8.76 -39.93
N GLY A 600 14.45 -8.29 -39.99
CA GLY A 600 14.79 -6.88 -40.14
C GLY A 600 14.64 -6.26 -41.52
N SER A 601 14.93 -4.96 -41.54
CA SER A 601 15.38 -4.20 -42.70
C SER A 601 16.85 -3.83 -42.46
N LYS A 602 17.72 -4.28 -43.37
CA LYS A 602 19.16 -3.99 -43.39
C LYS A 602 19.42 -2.60 -43.97
N LYS A 603 20.32 -1.85 -43.32
CA LYS A 603 21.37 -0.94 -43.85
C LYS A 603 21.87 -0.14 -42.63
N GLU A 604 23.12 -0.13 -42.19
CA GLU A 604 24.42 -0.42 -42.80
C GLU A 604 25.37 -1.06 -41.77
N THR A 605 26.34 -1.81 -42.28
CA THR A 605 27.48 -2.40 -41.56
C THR A 605 28.34 -1.36 -40.84
N SER A 606 28.54 -1.54 -39.54
CA SER A 606 29.80 -1.19 -38.87
C SER A 606 30.14 -2.29 -37.84
N CYS A 607 31.42 -2.52 -37.62
CA CYS A 607 32.04 -3.62 -36.88
C CYS A 607 31.36 -3.96 -35.53
N PRO A 608 31.51 -5.20 -34.99
CA PRO A 608 31.25 -5.39 -33.56
C PRO A 608 32.08 -4.35 -32.78
N PRO A 609 31.47 -3.53 -31.91
CA PRO A 609 32.20 -2.51 -31.18
C PRO A 609 33.36 -3.19 -30.45
N ALA A 610 34.57 -2.64 -30.59
CA ALA A 610 35.75 -3.13 -29.90
C ALA A 610 35.45 -3.29 -28.40
N PRO A 611 35.98 -4.33 -27.72
CA PRO A 611 35.73 -4.52 -26.30
C PRO A 611 36.14 -3.27 -25.52
N ILE A 612 35.20 -2.71 -24.75
CA ILE A 612 35.39 -1.47 -24.00
C ILE A 612 35.84 -1.83 -22.58
N SER A 613 36.87 -1.16 -22.06
CA SER A 613 37.23 -1.29 -20.64
C SER A 613 36.16 -0.68 -19.75
N PRO A 614 35.85 -1.22 -18.56
CA PRO A 614 34.88 -0.62 -17.64
C PRO A 614 35.19 0.85 -17.33
N LYS A 615 36.48 1.23 -17.33
CA LYS A 615 36.91 2.62 -17.06
C LYS A 615 36.54 3.61 -18.17
N GLU A 616 36.39 3.13 -19.40
CA GLU A 616 36.03 3.91 -20.60
C GLU A 616 34.52 3.93 -20.84
N PHE A 617 33.76 3.10 -20.10
CA PHE A 617 32.31 3.08 -20.17
C PHE A 617 31.72 3.97 -19.08
N SER A 618 31.06 5.05 -19.50
CA SER A 618 30.45 6.02 -18.60
C SER A 618 28.93 6.07 -18.76
N VAL A 619 28.21 5.89 -17.66
CA VAL A 619 26.75 5.84 -17.63
C VAL A 619 26.17 6.83 -16.62
N VAL A 620 24.92 7.21 -16.87
CA VAL A 620 24.06 7.90 -15.90
C VAL A 620 22.86 7.02 -15.60
N CYS A 621 22.71 6.62 -14.34
CA CYS A 621 21.59 5.85 -13.86
C CYS A 621 20.51 6.76 -13.33
N ASP A 622 19.30 6.48 -13.77
CA ASP A 622 18.09 7.08 -13.25
C ASP A 622 17.88 6.81 -11.74
N ASN A 623 17.09 7.62 -11.05
CA ASN A 623 16.83 7.52 -9.60
C ASN A 623 16.23 6.16 -9.20
N MET A 624 15.44 5.54 -10.09
CA MET A 624 14.87 4.19 -9.91
C MET A 624 15.90 3.05 -10.09
N LEU A 625 17.09 3.35 -10.64
CA LEU A 625 18.13 2.37 -10.98
C LEU A 625 19.44 2.59 -10.20
N GLN A 626 19.40 3.28 -9.05
CA GLN A 626 20.57 3.42 -8.17
C GLN A 626 21.17 2.08 -7.74
N GLY A 627 20.34 1.05 -7.53
CA GLY A 627 20.81 -0.30 -7.20
C GLY A 627 21.67 -0.92 -8.31
N LEU A 628 21.29 -0.74 -9.57
CA LEU A 628 22.10 -1.10 -10.74
C LEU A 628 23.36 -0.25 -10.81
N GLY A 629 23.24 1.06 -10.59
CA GLY A 629 24.37 1.99 -10.60
C GLY A 629 25.47 1.61 -9.62
N ARG A 630 25.11 1.23 -8.38
CA ARG A 630 26.06 0.73 -7.39
C ARG A 630 26.77 -0.56 -7.84
N TYR A 631 26.04 -1.48 -8.45
CA TYR A 631 26.62 -2.73 -8.97
C TYR A 631 27.60 -2.48 -10.13
N LEU A 632 27.26 -1.61 -11.08
CA LEU A 632 28.14 -1.24 -12.19
C LEU A 632 29.40 -0.52 -11.69
N ARG A 633 29.27 0.35 -10.68
CA ARG A 633 30.41 1.02 -10.04
C ARG A 633 31.37 0.03 -9.35
N CYS A 634 30.84 -0.99 -8.69
CA CYS A 634 31.65 -2.10 -8.14
C CYS A 634 32.38 -2.90 -9.22
N LEU A 635 31.98 -2.80 -10.49
CA LEU A 635 32.64 -3.45 -11.63
C LEU A 635 33.57 -2.50 -12.40
N GLY A 636 33.88 -1.31 -11.83
CA GLY A 636 34.84 -0.36 -12.39
C GLY A 636 34.25 0.63 -13.42
N VAL A 637 32.93 0.58 -13.65
CA VAL A 637 32.21 1.49 -14.57
C VAL A 637 32.11 2.90 -13.98
N ASP A 638 32.28 3.93 -14.82
CA ASP A 638 32.05 5.31 -14.41
C ASP A 638 30.53 5.61 -14.38
N VAL A 639 29.94 5.53 -13.19
CA VAL A 639 28.50 5.71 -12.98
C VAL A 639 28.22 7.03 -12.25
N ARG A 640 27.40 7.89 -12.87
CA ARG A 640 26.66 8.95 -12.16
C ARG A 640 25.26 8.44 -11.84
N MET A 641 24.79 8.64 -10.62
CA MET A 641 23.46 8.24 -10.19
C MET A 641 22.68 9.50 -9.86
N LEU A 642 21.47 9.62 -10.41
CA LEU A 642 20.55 10.66 -10.01
C LEU A 642 20.10 10.43 -8.56
N GLU A 643 19.97 11.51 -7.80
CA GLU A 643 19.42 11.47 -6.45
C GLU A 643 17.91 11.18 -6.51
N ASN A 644 17.32 10.76 -5.39
CA ASN A 644 15.89 10.40 -5.36
C ASN A 644 14.96 11.56 -5.71
N GLU A 645 15.43 12.80 -5.53
CA GLU A 645 14.69 14.04 -5.78
C GLU A 645 14.96 14.63 -7.18
N ASP A 646 15.91 14.05 -7.94
CA ASP A 646 16.25 14.54 -9.27
C ASP A 646 15.19 14.11 -10.30
N ASP A 647 14.75 15.04 -11.16
CA ASP A 647 13.92 14.74 -12.34
C ASP A 647 14.74 13.88 -13.32
N HIS A 648 14.10 12.83 -13.86
CA HIS A 648 14.61 12.01 -14.96
C HIS A 648 15.23 12.82 -16.11
N ARG A 649 14.73 14.04 -16.38
CA ARG A 649 15.28 14.97 -17.39
C ARG A 649 16.73 15.38 -17.12
N LYS A 650 17.15 15.46 -15.86
CA LYS A 650 18.54 15.74 -15.46
C LYS A 650 19.51 14.68 -15.99
N ALA A 651 19.04 13.44 -16.19
CA ALA A 651 19.85 12.39 -16.82
C ALA A 651 20.18 12.72 -18.29
N ALA A 652 19.27 13.37 -19.02
CA ALA A 652 19.52 13.82 -20.40
C ALA A 652 20.48 15.02 -20.44
N GLU A 653 20.46 15.90 -19.45
CA GLU A 653 21.44 16.99 -19.32
C GLU A 653 22.84 16.44 -19.04
N ILE A 654 22.98 15.56 -18.03
CA ILE A 654 24.24 14.90 -17.68
C ILE A 654 24.77 14.08 -18.87
N ALA A 655 23.90 13.36 -19.57
CA ALA A 655 24.30 12.59 -20.75
C ALA A 655 24.80 13.47 -21.90
N ARG A 656 24.20 14.64 -22.12
CA ARG A 656 24.64 15.61 -23.15
C ARG A 656 25.93 16.32 -22.77
N GLN A 657 26.10 16.68 -21.49
CA GLN A 657 27.28 17.38 -21.00
C GLN A 657 28.51 16.46 -20.94
N ASP A 658 28.36 15.26 -20.36
CA ASP A 658 29.47 14.35 -20.11
C ASP A 658 29.65 13.29 -21.20
N GLY A 659 28.75 13.21 -22.17
CA GLY A 659 28.74 12.13 -23.16
C GLY A 659 28.48 10.75 -22.54
N ARG A 660 27.64 10.66 -21.49
CA ARG A 660 27.29 9.40 -20.81
C ARG A 660 26.12 8.69 -21.48
N VAL A 661 26.01 7.37 -21.29
CA VAL A 661 24.83 6.59 -21.69
C VAL A 661 23.78 6.60 -20.57
N ILE A 662 22.53 6.89 -20.90
CA ILE A 662 21.41 6.87 -19.94
C ILE A 662 20.94 5.43 -19.74
N LEU A 663 20.91 4.99 -18.48
CA LEU A 663 20.24 3.76 -18.05
C LEU A 663 18.95 4.15 -17.34
N THR A 664 17.81 3.80 -17.94
CA THR A 664 16.47 4.12 -17.42
C THR A 664 15.48 2.99 -17.74
N SER A 665 14.24 3.09 -17.28
CA SER A 665 13.24 2.02 -17.39
C SER A 665 11.83 2.58 -17.46
N GLY A 666 10.88 1.83 -18.03
CA GLY A 666 9.48 2.23 -18.06
C GLY A 666 9.20 3.49 -18.89
N LEU A 667 8.29 4.35 -18.40
CA LEU A 667 7.85 5.58 -19.08
C LEU A 667 8.99 6.59 -19.33
N PRO A 668 9.92 6.84 -18.38
CA PRO A 668 11.08 7.72 -18.63
C PRO A 668 11.92 7.37 -19.86
N TYR A 669 12.05 6.08 -20.21
CA TYR A 669 12.79 5.66 -21.42
C TYR A 669 12.22 6.28 -22.70
N GLN A 670 10.89 6.31 -22.83
CA GLN A 670 10.22 6.85 -24.02
C GLN A 670 10.46 8.36 -24.17
N THR A 671 10.56 9.07 -23.05
CA THR A 671 10.76 10.53 -23.02
C THR A 671 12.23 10.92 -23.15
N LEU A 672 13.16 10.12 -22.63
CA LEU A 672 14.58 10.42 -22.63
C LEU A 672 15.27 9.98 -23.92
N GLN A 673 14.79 8.91 -24.57
CA GLN A 673 15.34 8.45 -25.84
C GLN A 673 15.24 9.50 -26.95
N SER A 674 14.19 10.33 -26.95
CA SER A 674 14.03 11.42 -27.93
C SER A 674 14.94 12.62 -27.68
N GLN A 675 15.60 12.69 -26.52
CA GLN A 675 16.45 13.83 -26.10
C GLN A 675 17.95 13.55 -26.26
N VAL A 676 18.34 12.34 -26.64
CA VAL A 676 19.73 11.93 -26.84
C VAL A 676 19.91 11.18 -28.16
N ALA A 677 21.15 11.15 -28.68
CA ALA A 677 21.46 10.46 -29.93
C ALA A 677 21.18 8.94 -29.85
N GLU A 678 20.94 8.31 -31.01
CA GLU A 678 20.68 6.88 -31.11
C GLU A 678 21.80 6.06 -30.45
N GLY A 679 21.41 5.08 -29.61
CA GLY A 679 22.35 4.26 -28.84
C GLY A 679 22.83 4.88 -27.51
N ARG A 680 22.43 6.11 -27.16
CA ARG A 680 22.80 6.78 -25.89
C ARG A 680 21.76 6.64 -24.77
N CYS A 681 20.66 5.91 -25.00
CA CYS A 681 19.66 5.59 -23.99
C CYS A 681 19.31 4.10 -24.04
N PHE A 682 19.39 3.42 -22.91
CA PHE A 682 19.16 1.98 -22.78
C PHE A 682 18.05 1.69 -21.74
N SER A 683 17.09 0.86 -22.16
CA SER A 683 15.96 0.45 -21.31
C SER A 683 16.31 -0.81 -20.51
N VAL A 684 16.26 -0.71 -19.18
CA VAL A 684 16.53 -1.82 -18.26
C VAL A 684 15.22 -2.42 -17.76
N ASN A 685 15.16 -3.74 -17.65
CA ASN A 685 14.01 -4.44 -17.08
C ASN A 685 14.00 -4.34 -15.53
N CYS A 686 13.07 -3.56 -14.96
CA CYS A 686 12.92 -3.41 -13.51
C CYS A 686 12.47 -4.68 -12.77
N SER A 687 12.00 -5.71 -13.48
CA SER A 687 11.55 -6.96 -12.87
C SER A 687 12.73 -7.86 -12.45
N GLU A 688 13.94 -7.56 -12.92
CA GLU A 688 15.16 -8.32 -12.68
C GLU A 688 15.99 -7.71 -11.54
N LYS A 689 16.84 -8.52 -10.90
CA LYS A 689 17.70 -8.02 -9.81
C LYS A 689 18.85 -7.19 -10.37
N ALA A 690 19.37 -6.24 -9.60
CA ALA A 690 20.48 -5.34 -10.00
C ALA A 690 21.70 -6.07 -10.61
N LYS A 691 22.02 -7.28 -10.14
CA LYS A 691 23.10 -8.11 -10.71
C LYS A 691 22.80 -8.58 -12.14
N GLU A 692 21.58 -9.01 -12.42
CA GLU A 692 21.14 -9.46 -13.75
C GLU A 692 21.06 -8.29 -14.72
N GLN A 693 20.53 -7.16 -14.24
CA GLN A 693 20.52 -5.88 -14.97
C GLN A 693 21.94 -5.44 -15.35
N ALA A 694 22.92 -5.55 -14.44
CA ALA A 694 24.31 -5.20 -14.73
C ALA A 694 24.92 -6.09 -15.82
N LEU A 695 24.67 -7.41 -15.78
CA LEU A 695 25.13 -8.34 -16.82
C LEU A 695 24.53 -8.02 -18.19
N GLN A 696 23.25 -7.62 -18.23
CA GLN A 696 22.58 -7.22 -19.47
C GLN A 696 23.23 -5.96 -20.06
N VAL A 697 23.51 -4.95 -19.23
CA VAL A 697 24.16 -3.71 -19.66
C VAL A 697 25.57 -3.98 -20.19
N LEU A 698 26.40 -4.71 -19.44
CA LEU A 698 27.78 -5.01 -19.86
C LEU A 698 27.82 -5.81 -21.18
N LYS A 699 26.89 -6.76 -21.34
CA LYS A 699 26.77 -7.55 -22.58
C LYS A 699 26.32 -6.69 -23.76
N HIS A 700 25.40 -5.75 -23.55
CA HIS A 700 24.88 -4.88 -24.60
C HIS A 700 25.95 -3.94 -25.15
N PHE A 701 26.76 -3.36 -24.27
CA PHE A 701 27.83 -2.41 -24.64
C PHE A 701 29.20 -3.07 -24.84
N ASN A 702 29.28 -4.40 -24.85
CA ASN A 702 30.51 -5.18 -25.00
C ASN A 702 31.64 -4.77 -24.03
N VAL A 703 31.28 -4.56 -22.76
CA VAL A 703 32.23 -4.15 -21.69
C VAL A 703 32.84 -5.39 -21.06
N GLN A 704 34.18 -5.49 -21.08
CA GLN A 704 34.91 -6.63 -20.52
C GLN A 704 35.51 -6.31 -19.16
N VAL A 705 34.94 -6.88 -18.10
CA VAL A 705 35.40 -6.67 -16.71
C VAL A 705 36.49 -7.67 -16.37
N SER A 706 37.65 -7.18 -15.92
CA SER A 706 38.72 -8.01 -15.35
C SER A 706 38.68 -8.02 -13.81
N LEU A 707 39.42 -8.94 -13.17
CA LEU A 707 39.53 -8.97 -11.71
C LEU A 707 40.11 -7.67 -11.12
N ALA A 708 40.93 -6.94 -11.88
CA ALA A 708 41.54 -5.68 -11.45
C ALA A 708 40.56 -4.50 -11.46
N ASP A 709 39.41 -4.62 -12.14
CA ASP A 709 38.40 -3.56 -12.23
C ASP A 709 37.40 -3.60 -11.06
N ILE A 710 37.29 -4.76 -10.39
CA ILE A 710 36.37 -4.97 -9.27
C ILE A 710 36.77 -4.06 -8.10
N PHE A 711 35.83 -3.23 -7.64
CA PHE A 711 35.99 -2.20 -6.61
C PHE A 711 37.01 -1.09 -6.93
N SER A 712 37.54 -1.01 -8.15
CA SER A 712 38.50 0.02 -8.56
C SER A 712 37.99 1.47 -8.43
N ARG A 713 36.67 1.67 -8.32
CA ARG A 713 36.00 2.97 -8.14
C ARG A 713 35.15 3.07 -6.86
N CYS A 714 35.32 2.12 -5.93
CA CYS A 714 34.65 2.06 -4.64
C CYS A 714 35.65 2.38 -3.51
N GLN A 715 35.91 3.66 -3.31
CA GLN A 715 36.55 4.21 -2.11
C GLN A 715 35.57 5.16 -1.43
#